data_AF-A0A6L5XTS9-F1
#
_entry.id   AF-A0A6L5XTS9-F1
#
_cell.length_a   1.000
_cell.length_b   1.000
_cell.length_c   1.000
_cell.angle_alpha   90.00
_cell.angle_beta   90.00
_cell.angle_gamma   90.00
#
_symmetry.space_group_name_H-M   'P 1'
#
loop_
_entity.id
_entity.type
_entity.pdbx_description
1 polymer ?
#
loop_
_entity_poly.entity_id
_entity_poly.type
_entity_poly.pdbx_seq_one_letter_code
_entity_poly.pdbx_strand_id
1 'polypeptide(L)'
;MAAPVDAARRKGATYKTRTIDDLCIKDDRLRAAIEGTGHLLFDGGMGTMLQAAGMKAGALPELLNFEEPQVITDIQRQYVEAGCDVITANTFGANAHKLDGAATVADVFAAAVACARAAGARYVAGDIGPIGALLRPLGTLSFDEAYDLFAEEVRAGVEAGVDLFIIETMTDLAEIKAAVLACRESSDLPVFATMTFEEDGRTFLGTSPEVAAITLDAIGADVLGINCSQGPAELRGLAARMLTVTDKPVMVQANAGLPHVDDDGNTVFDIQAPEYAKAVAGMIADGVSVVGGCCGTTPAHMAALRTLIDNHTPSPRHRKPSMSVTSAQTVVDLPCDGHKIAVIGERINPTGKKRLQQALRDGDLDYVVSQGISQQEQGADILDVNVGLPEIDEVKIIQQATEQLQGSTLLPLQIDSTDPAAVEAAVRRYAGKPIINSVNGKQQIMDEIFPLVAHYGTNVVGLTLDEGGIPDTAEARFAIAERIVAEAARYGIGPDRILIDCLVMTASTNQRQAEQILRAMSLCKERLGVKCALGVSNISFGLPARPLLGSVFLAAAFGAGLDAPIMNPGSKRFMDTVYSYRVLSVEDEGSTGYIERYASWTDPYKIAANPAAAQTVSTDTVPAAGTDGTDGNDDPIRRMVVSGRKGEIAAETERLLADHDAMDLINNHFIPALDEVGILFDQGKFFLPQLMASAEAARVGFDTIKRRMPAGEIADKGKICVATVKGDIHDIGKNIVKMLLDNYGYTVFDLGRDVDPQEVLKTVRERDIKLVGLSALMTTTVVAMEETIKLLHAEVPGVKIIVGGAVLTPEYAKQIGADYYAKDAAESARIAEEVFGQ
;
A
#
# COMPACT_ATOMS: atom_id res chain seq x y z
N MET A 1 20.90 -10.03 6.18
CA MET A 1 20.93 -10.19 7.64
C MET A 1 19.49 -10.35 8.07
N ALA A 2 19.18 -11.35 8.91
CA ALA A 2 17.81 -11.52 9.40
C ALA A 2 17.47 -10.34 10.32
N ALA A 3 16.27 -9.78 10.18
CA ALA A 3 15.74 -8.71 11.03
C ALA A 3 16.05 -8.92 12.52
N PRO A 4 16.28 -7.84 13.29
CA PRO A 4 16.52 -7.91 14.73
C PRO A 4 15.27 -8.23 15.56
N VAL A 5 14.13 -8.50 14.93
CA VAL A 5 13.10 -9.32 15.57
C VAL A 5 13.53 -10.75 15.37
N ASP A 6 14.30 -11.28 16.33
CA ASP A 6 13.77 -12.37 17.14
C ASP A 6 14.78 -13.03 18.11
N ALA A 7 15.53 -12.27 18.92
CA ALA A 7 16.32 -12.92 19.99
C ALA A 7 15.45 -13.42 21.15
N ALA A 8 14.23 -12.89 21.32
CA ALA A 8 13.33 -13.17 22.44
C ALA A 8 12.25 -14.21 22.09
N ARG A 9 11.64 -14.21 20.91
CA ARG A 9 10.74 -15.30 20.46
C ARG A 9 11.48 -16.53 19.97
N ARG A 10 12.72 -16.43 19.44
CA ARG A 10 13.62 -17.61 19.33
C ARG A 10 13.92 -18.24 20.70
N LYS A 11 13.73 -17.49 21.79
CA LYS A 11 13.80 -17.97 23.18
C LYS A 11 12.41 -18.26 23.80
N GLY A 12 11.35 -18.26 23.01
CA GLY A 12 9.99 -18.66 23.42
C GLY A 12 9.06 -17.55 23.90
N ALA A 13 9.40 -16.27 23.72
CA ALA A 13 8.48 -15.17 24.02
C ALA A 13 7.28 -15.14 23.05
N THR A 14 6.08 -14.91 23.57
CA THR A 14 4.85 -14.74 22.78
C THR A 14 4.42 -13.28 22.77
N TYR A 15 3.82 -12.83 21.67
CA TYR A 15 3.15 -11.54 21.65
C TYR A 15 1.98 -11.52 22.64
N LYS A 16 1.77 -10.37 23.27
CA LYS A 16 0.58 -10.12 24.09
C LYS A 16 -0.35 -9.22 23.31
N THR A 17 -1.64 -9.53 23.35
CA THR A 17 -2.68 -8.64 22.82
C THR A 17 -2.59 -7.32 23.57
N ARG A 18 -2.37 -6.23 22.84
CA ARG A 18 -2.32 -4.88 23.39
C ARG A 18 -3.74 -4.33 23.44
N THR A 19 -4.21 -4.01 24.62
CA THR A 19 -5.48 -3.33 24.87
C THR A 19 -5.23 -1.91 25.36
N ILE A 20 -6.26 -1.08 25.40
CA ILE A 20 -6.15 0.29 25.93
C ILE A 20 -5.67 0.31 27.40
N ASP A 21 -5.92 -0.76 28.15
CA ASP A 21 -5.52 -0.86 29.56
C ASP A 21 -4.05 -1.25 29.72
N ASP A 22 -3.41 -1.74 28.66
CA ASP A 22 -1.97 -1.96 28.62
C ASP A 22 -1.18 -0.68 28.28
N LEU A 23 -1.88 0.41 27.89
CA LEU A 23 -1.24 1.66 27.51
C LEU A 23 -0.86 2.50 28.74
N CYS A 24 0.33 3.08 28.71
CA CYS A 24 0.72 4.13 29.64
C CYS A 24 0.08 5.47 29.23
N ILE A 25 -1.18 5.67 29.60
CA ILE A 25 -1.95 6.88 29.32
C ILE A 25 -1.83 7.88 30.47
N LYS A 26 -1.40 9.11 30.18
CA LYS A 26 -1.09 10.13 31.19
C LYS A 26 -2.27 10.47 32.12
N ASP A 27 -3.47 10.62 31.57
CA ASP A 27 -4.69 10.96 32.31
C ASP A 27 -5.99 10.61 31.56
N ASP A 28 -7.13 10.82 32.23
CA ASP A 28 -8.47 10.50 31.71
C ASP A 28 -8.84 11.27 30.43
N ARG A 29 -8.26 12.46 30.21
CA ARG A 29 -8.57 13.27 29.02
C ARG A 29 -7.93 12.67 27.78
N LEU A 30 -6.68 12.23 27.87
CA LEU A 30 -6.03 11.50 26.78
C LEU A 30 -6.70 10.15 26.54
N ARG A 31 -7.10 9.44 27.61
CA ARG A 31 -7.87 8.19 27.51
C ARG A 31 -9.19 8.42 26.76
N ALA A 32 -9.95 9.44 27.13
CA ALA A 32 -11.23 9.75 26.48
C ALA A 32 -11.06 10.05 24.97
N ALA A 33 -9.96 10.71 24.58
CA ALA A 33 -9.67 10.92 23.16
C ALA A 33 -9.42 9.61 22.40
N ILE A 34 -8.64 8.70 22.98
CA ILE A 34 -8.34 7.37 22.41
C ILE A 34 -9.59 6.47 22.38
N GLU A 35 -10.48 6.60 23.37
CA GLU A 35 -11.78 5.91 23.40
C GLU A 35 -12.81 6.55 22.46
N GLY A 36 -12.50 7.69 21.84
CA GLY A 36 -13.40 8.44 20.96
C GLY A 36 -14.57 9.10 21.70
N THR A 37 -14.46 9.26 23.02
CA THR A 37 -15.47 9.92 23.88
C THR A 37 -15.12 11.37 24.22
N GLY A 38 -13.90 11.81 23.91
CA GLY A 38 -13.42 13.18 24.11
C GLY A 38 -12.74 13.76 22.87
N HIS A 39 -12.76 15.09 22.74
CA HIS A 39 -11.96 15.79 21.74
C HIS A 39 -10.53 16.03 22.22
N LEU A 40 -9.59 16.06 21.28
CA LEU A 40 -8.19 16.44 21.53
C LEU A 40 -7.73 17.42 20.45
N LEU A 41 -7.07 18.51 20.86
CA LEU A 41 -6.51 19.52 19.96
C LEU A 41 -4.99 19.40 19.91
N PHE A 42 -4.46 19.10 18.73
CA PHE A 42 -3.04 19.21 18.40
C PHE A 42 -2.70 20.66 18.03
N ASP A 43 -1.40 20.97 17.98
CA ASP A 43 -0.88 22.23 17.47
C ASP A 43 -0.96 22.34 15.94
N GLY A 44 -0.37 23.42 15.42
CA GLY A 44 -0.34 23.75 14.00
C GLY A 44 1.06 23.59 13.39
N GLY A 45 1.27 24.18 12.21
CA GLY A 45 2.50 24.00 11.44
C GLY A 45 3.75 24.66 12.05
N MET A 46 4.63 23.85 12.66
CA MET A 46 5.94 24.29 13.16
C MET A 46 6.79 24.96 12.07
N GLY A 47 6.90 24.35 10.89
CA GLY A 47 7.68 24.89 9.77
C GLY A 47 7.23 26.29 9.34
N THR A 48 5.92 26.55 9.34
CA THR A 48 5.35 27.87 9.02
C THR A 48 5.74 28.91 10.06
N MET A 49 5.70 28.56 11.34
CA MET A 49 6.09 29.47 12.42
C MET A 49 7.61 29.74 12.42
N LEU A 50 8.42 28.74 12.07
CA LEU A 50 9.87 28.88 11.92
C LEU A 50 10.26 29.79 10.75
N GLN A 51 9.59 29.66 9.61
CA GLN A 51 9.77 30.57 8.47
C GLN A 51 9.45 32.01 8.87
N ALA A 52 8.33 32.23 9.58
CA ALA A 52 7.95 33.55 10.09
C ALA A 52 8.95 34.10 11.13
N ALA A 53 9.63 33.23 11.87
CA ALA A 53 10.71 33.58 12.80
C ALA A 53 12.06 33.84 12.11
N GLY A 54 12.14 33.71 10.77
CA GLY A 54 13.34 34.02 9.99
C GLY A 54 14.27 32.82 9.75
N MET A 55 13.78 31.59 9.88
CA MET A 55 14.53 30.39 9.52
C MET A 55 14.95 30.44 8.04
N LYS A 56 16.23 30.17 7.78
CA LYS A 56 16.79 30.16 6.42
C LYS A 56 16.29 28.93 5.64
N ALA A 57 16.12 29.10 4.33
CA ALA A 57 15.85 27.99 3.41
C ALA A 57 16.95 26.92 3.52
N GLY A 58 16.55 25.64 3.54
CA GLY A 58 17.45 24.49 3.62
C GLY A 58 18.02 24.17 5.00
N ALA A 59 17.64 24.88 6.07
CA ALA A 59 17.99 24.48 7.43
C ALA A 59 17.22 23.21 7.86
N LEU A 60 17.85 22.37 8.68
CA LEU A 60 17.19 21.24 9.36
C LEU A 60 16.49 21.75 10.62
N PRO A 61 15.15 21.80 10.67
CA PRO A 61 14.42 22.35 11.81
C PRO A 61 14.78 21.69 13.15
N GLU A 62 15.11 20.40 13.13
CA GLU A 62 15.41 19.60 14.31
C GLU A 62 16.68 20.06 15.03
N LEU A 63 17.64 20.68 14.32
CA LEU A 63 18.88 21.18 14.94
C LEU A 63 18.65 22.47 15.73
N LEU A 64 17.59 23.23 15.41
CA LEU A 64 17.22 24.44 16.15
C LEU A 64 16.84 24.15 17.61
N ASN A 65 16.54 22.88 17.94
CA ASN A 65 16.35 22.45 19.33
C ASN A 65 17.61 22.68 20.19
N PHE A 66 18.81 22.72 19.59
CA PHE A 66 20.07 23.03 20.28
C PHE A 66 20.53 24.46 20.04
N GLU A 67 20.42 24.90 18.79
CA GLU A 67 20.99 26.17 18.33
C GLU A 67 20.15 27.35 18.80
N GLU A 68 18.82 27.22 18.73
CA GLU A 68 17.86 28.27 19.05
C GLU A 68 16.67 27.76 19.90
N PRO A 69 16.92 27.08 21.05
CA PRO A 69 15.87 26.43 21.85
C PRO A 69 14.79 27.40 22.35
N GLN A 70 15.16 28.67 22.56
CA GLN A 70 14.23 29.70 22.99
C GLN A 70 13.19 30.01 21.90
N VAL A 71 13.58 30.02 20.61
CA VAL A 71 12.68 30.25 19.48
C VAL A 71 11.65 29.12 19.41
N ILE A 72 12.11 27.86 19.49
CA ILE A 72 11.23 26.69 19.53
C ILE A 72 10.26 26.76 20.72
N THR A 73 10.78 27.02 21.91
CA THR A 73 9.97 27.13 23.14
C THR A 73 8.93 28.24 23.04
N ASP A 74 9.29 29.40 22.47
CA ASP A 74 8.38 30.53 22.34
C ASP A 74 7.29 30.30 21.28
N ILE A 75 7.60 29.58 20.19
CA ILE A 75 6.59 29.14 19.21
C ILE A 75 5.63 28.14 19.86
N GLN A 76 6.14 27.11 20.53
CA GLN A 76 5.31 26.10 21.20
C GLN A 76 4.45 26.73 22.29
N ARG A 77 4.97 27.72 23.04
CA ARG A 77 4.20 28.45 24.05
C ARG A 77 2.99 29.16 23.44
N GLN A 78 3.12 29.74 22.24
CA GLN A 78 1.99 30.37 21.55
C GLN A 78 0.87 29.36 21.23
N TYR A 79 1.21 28.12 20.86
CA TYR A 79 0.20 27.07 20.65
C TYR A 79 -0.44 26.59 21.96
N VAL A 80 0.35 26.46 23.04
CA VAL A 80 -0.18 26.17 24.38
C VAL A 80 -1.17 27.26 24.83
N GLU A 81 -0.79 28.54 24.65
CA GLU A 81 -1.65 29.69 24.98
C GLU A 81 -2.90 29.78 24.09
N ALA A 82 -2.84 29.27 22.86
CA ALA A 82 -3.99 29.11 21.97
C ALA A 82 -4.94 27.97 22.37
N GLY A 83 -4.56 27.15 23.36
CA GLY A 83 -5.40 26.09 23.93
C GLY A 83 -5.17 24.70 23.35
N CYS A 84 -4.05 24.47 22.66
CA CYS A 84 -3.64 23.13 22.23
C CYS A 84 -3.40 22.22 23.44
N ASP A 85 -3.93 21.00 23.36
CA ASP A 85 -3.74 19.96 24.38
C ASP A 85 -2.39 19.25 24.18
N VAL A 86 -2.06 18.98 22.92
CA VAL A 86 -0.85 18.27 22.51
C VAL A 86 0.05 19.22 21.73
N ILE A 87 1.33 19.25 22.08
CA ILE A 87 2.38 19.90 21.31
C ILE A 87 3.23 18.83 20.64
N THR A 88 3.45 18.94 19.34
CA THR A 88 4.39 18.09 18.61
C THR A 88 5.82 18.52 18.98
N ALA A 89 6.63 17.54 19.42
CA ALA A 89 8.06 17.76 19.56
C ALA A 89 8.63 18.09 18.17
N ASN A 90 9.57 19.02 18.08
CA ASN A 90 10.20 19.39 16.80
C ASN A 90 11.19 18.30 16.36
N THR A 91 10.65 17.13 15.99
CA THR A 91 11.38 15.88 15.71
C THR A 91 10.96 15.21 14.40
N PHE A 92 10.13 15.85 13.57
CA PHE A 92 9.60 15.30 12.31
C PHE A 92 10.64 14.55 11.45
N GLY A 93 11.82 15.13 11.24
CA GLY A 93 12.93 14.57 10.48
C GLY A 93 14.03 13.93 11.32
N ALA A 94 13.83 13.67 12.62
CA ALA A 94 14.87 13.30 13.58
C ALA A 94 15.30 11.82 13.52
N ASN A 95 15.39 11.22 12.33
CA ASN A 95 15.94 9.88 12.16
C ASN A 95 17.41 9.92 11.74
N ALA A 96 18.16 8.86 12.05
CA ALA A 96 19.59 8.79 11.78
C ALA A 96 19.96 8.94 10.28
N HIS A 97 19.05 8.55 9.37
CA HIS A 97 19.27 8.70 7.93
C HIS A 97 19.21 10.17 7.48
N LYS A 98 18.24 10.95 7.98
CA LYS A 98 18.08 12.37 7.66
C LYS A 98 19.08 13.27 8.41
N LEU A 99 19.42 12.91 9.65
CA LEU A 99 20.39 13.67 10.44
C LEU A 99 21.83 13.56 9.90
N ASP A 100 22.15 12.48 9.17
CA ASP A 100 23.45 12.25 8.51
C ASP A 100 24.67 12.57 9.40
N GLY A 101 24.57 12.21 10.68
CA GLY A 101 25.62 12.42 11.68
C GLY A 101 25.75 13.84 12.24
N ALA A 102 24.87 14.79 11.85
CA ALA A 102 24.85 16.15 12.40
C ALA A 102 24.50 16.19 13.90
N ALA A 103 23.64 15.27 14.36
CA ALA A 103 23.29 15.05 15.75
C ALA A 103 22.87 13.59 15.97
N THR A 104 22.82 13.14 17.23
CA THR A 104 22.21 11.84 17.56
C THR A 104 20.69 11.99 17.72
N VAL A 105 19.95 10.94 17.38
CA VAL A 105 18.48 10.90 17.56
C VAL A 105 18.10 11.18 19.02
N ALA A 106 18.81 10.57 19.97
CA ALA A 106 18.59 10.75 21.40
C ALA A 106 18.75 12.22 21.86
N ASP A 107 19.81 12.90 21.40
CA ASP A 107 20.03 14.29 21.76
C ASP A 107 18.91 15.20 21.22
N VAL A 108 18.46 14.95 19.98
CA VAL A 108 17.41 15.75 19.32
C VAL A 108 16.10 15.61 20.08
N PHE A 109 15.68 14.37 20.38
CA PHE A 109 14.47 14.12 21.16
C PHE A 109 14.54 14.73 22.56
N ALA A 110 15.66 14.59 23.26
CA ALA A 110 15.84 15.16 24.59
C ALA A 110 15.69 16.70 24.57
N ALA A 111 16.32 17.38 23.60
CA ALA A 111 16.23 18.82 23.45
C ALA A 111 14.82 19.28 23.04
N ALA A 112 14.20 18.62 22.05
CA ALA A 112 12.87 18.95 21.56
C ALA A 112 11.79 18.80 22.64
N VAL A 113 11.84 17.71 23.42
CA VAL A 113 10.90 17.50 24.53
C VAL A 113 11.14 18.51 25.64
N ALA A 114 12.39 18.87 25.96
CA ALA A 114 12.69 19.91 26.93
C ALA A 114 12.08 21.27 26.55
N CYS A 115 12.18 21.67 25.28
CA CYS A 115 11.53 22.88 24.75
C CYS A 115 10.00 22.82 24.95
N ALA A 116 9.36 21.72 24.56
CA ALA A 116 7.90 21.59 24.66
C ALA A 116 7.41 21.61 26.12
N ARG A 117 8.17 20.99 27.04
CA ARG A 117 7.88 21.06 28.49
C ARG A 117 8.07 22.47 29.04
N ALA A 118 9.13 23.16 28.63
CA ALA A 118 9.38 24.55 29.04
C ALA A 118 8.33 25.53 28.50
N ALA A 119 7.69 25.20 27.36
CA ALA A 119 6.56 25.93 26.81
C ALA A 119 5.25 25.74 27.61
N GLY A 120 5.20 24.76 28.52
CA GLY A 120 4.01 24.44 29.32
C GLY A 120 3.08 23.41 28.67
N ALA A 121 3.57 22.60 27.72
CA ALA A 121 2.77 21.59 27.04
C ALA A 121 2.17 20.56 28.03
N ARG A 122 0.84 20.36 27.95
CA ARG A 122 0.15 19.34 28.74
C ARG A 122 0.57 17.94 28.29
N TYR A 123 0.47 17.67 26.99
CA TYR A 123 1.00 16.47 26.36
C TYR A 123 2.08 16.84 25.34
N VAL A 124 3.15 16.05 25.28
CA VAL A 124 4.17 16.16 24.23
C VAL A 124 4.12 14.90 23.39
N ALA A 125 3.88 15.06 22.10
CA ALA A 125 3.93 13.97 21.13
C ALA A 125 5.34 13.87 20.55
N GLY A 126 5.93 12.66 20.56
CA GLY A 126 7.08 12.38 19.72
C GLY A 126 6.62 12.33 18.28
N ASP A 127 7.02 13.33 17.48
CA ASP A 127 6.66 13.45 16.08
C ASP A 127 7.65 12.66 15.21
N ILE A 128 7.12 11.73 14.41
CA ILE A 128 7.85 10.82 13.53
C ILE A 128 7.33 11.00 12.11
N GLY A 129 8.14 11.64 11.26
CA GLY A 129 7.88 11.77 9.83
C GLY A 129 8.45 10.60 9.01
N PRO A 130 8.26 10.61 7.67
CA PRO A 130 8.83 9.60 6.78
C PRO A 130 10.37 9.64 6.80
N ILE A 131 11.02 8.50 6.58
CA ILE A 131 12.49 8.39 6.50
C ILE A 131 13.02 9.15 5.29
N GLY A 132 12.21 9.27 4.23
CA GLY A 132 12.58 9.94 2.99
C GLY A 132 13.27 9.03 1.97
N ALA A 133 13.11 7.70 2.11
CA ALA A 133 13.59 6.71 1.16
C ALA A 133 12.50 5.67 0.87
N LEU A 134 12.38 5.25 -0.39
CA LEU A 134 11.45 4.18 -0.76
C LEU A 134 11.90 2.83 -0.20
N LEU A 135 10.95 2.05 0.31
CA LEU A 135 11.19 0.68 0.74
C LEU A 135 11.28 -0.28 -0.48
N ARG A 136 12.00 -1.39 -0.31
CA ARG A 136 12.02 -2.49 -1.28
C ARG A 136 10.60 -3.05 -1.50
N PRO A 137 10.25 -3.50 -2.73
CA PRO A 137 11.13 -3.60 -3.90
C PRO A 137 11.28 -2.30 -4.71
N LEU A 138 10.57 -1.23 -4.36
CA LEU A 138 10.55 0.03 -5.12
C LEU A 138 11.81 0.89 -4.89
N GLY A 139 12.40 0.82 -3.70
CA GLY A 139 13.65 1.48 -3.36
C GLY A 139 14.70 0.53 -2.80
N THR A 140 15.68 1.10 -2.10
CA THR A 140 16.86 0.38 -1.62
C THR A 140 16.77 -0.02 -0.16
N LEU A 141 15.97 0.70 0.63
CA LEU A 141 15.81 0.48 2.07
C LEU A 141 14.94 -0.75 2.32
N SER A 142 15.42 -1.68 3.15
CA SER A 142 14.58 -2.81 3.57
C SER A 142 13.60 -2.39 4.67
N PHE A 143 12.50 -3.14 4.80
CA PHE A 143 11.53 -2.96 5.87
C PHE A 143 12.19 -3.00 7.26
N ASP A 144 13.17 -3.88 7.45
CA ASP A 144 13.83 -4.06 8.76
C ASP A 144 14.76 -2.89 9.08
N GLU A 145 15.48 -2.36 8.08
CA GLU A 145 16.28 -1.13 8.26
C GLU A 145 15.38 0.06 8.58
N ALA A 146 14.22 0.19 7.92
CA ALA A 146 13.24 1.22 8.24
C ALA A 146 12.70 1.08 9.68
N TYR A 147 12.31 -0.14 10.06
CA TYR A 147 11.87 -0.45 11.42
C TYR A 147 12.94 -0.10 12.46
N ASP A 148 14.21 -0.41 12.21
CA ASP A 148 15.30 -0.14 13.15
C ASP A 148 15.52 1.36 13.39
N LEU A 149 15.41 2.16 12.31
CA LEU A 149 15.46 3.63 12.39
C LEU A 149 14.30 4.17 13.24
N PHE A 150 13.07 3.76 12.96
CA PHE A 150 11.91 4.18 13.77
C PHE A 150 12.01 3.69 15.22
N ALA A 151 12.54 2.50 15.46
CA ALA A 151 12.69 1.96 16.80
C ALA A 151 13.75 2.74 17.61
N GLU A 152 14.77 3.31 16.95
CA GLU A 152 15.71 4.25 17.58
C GLU A 152 14.99 5.54 18.01
N GLU A 153 14.18 6.14 17.15
CA GLU A 153 13.37 7.33 17.45
C GLU A 153 12.41 7.08 18.62
N VAL A 154 11.71 5.95 18.61
CA VAL A 154 10.78 5.58 19.69
C VAL A 154 11.51 5.44 21.02
N ARG A 155 12.66 4.75 21.05
CA ARG A 155 13.44 4.59 22.29
C ARG A 155 13.93 5.94 22.81
N ALA A 156 14.41 6.81 21.92
CA ALA A 156 14.82 8.17 22.25
C ALA A 156 13.67 9.00 22.81
N GLY A 157 12.48 8.93 22.20
CA GLY A 157 11.28 9.63 22.68
C GLY A 157 10.80 9.14 24.04
N VAL A 158 10.81 7.82 24.28
CA VAL A 158 10.48 7.24 25.60
C VAL A 158 11.45 7.73 26.67
N GLU A 159 12.76 7.73 26.39
CA GLU A 159 13.78 8.21 27.33
C GLU A 159 13.64 9.72 27.60
N ALA A 160 13.32 10.50 26.57
CA ALA A 160 13.06 11.95 26.71
C ALA A 160 11.75 12.27 27.44
N GLY A 161 10.83 11.30 27.57
CA GLY A 161 9.58 11.44 28.32
C GLY A 161 8.44 12.05 27.51
N VAL A 162 8.25 11.63 26.26
CA VAL A 162 7.03 11.90 25.48
C VAL A 162 5.81 11.20 26.11
N ASP A 163 4.61 11.72 25.87
CA ASP A 163 3.35 11.16 26.40
C ASP A 163 2.63 10.26 25.39
N LEU A 164 2.93 10.42 24.10
CA LEU A 164 2.40 9.64 22.98
C LEU A 164 3.32 9.80 21.76
N PHE A 165 3.14 8.96 20.74
CA PHE A 165 3.78 9.14 19.43
C PHE A 165 2.75 9.55 18.39
N ILE A 166 3.13 10.47 17.51
CA ILE A 166 2.42 10.76 16.27
C ILE A 166 3.33 10.39 15.10
N ILE A 167 2.83 9.52 14.23
CA ILE A 167 3.47 9.15 12.98
C ILE A 167 2.70 9.89 11.89
N GLU A 168 3.33 10.82 11.19
CA GLU A 168 2.60 11.71 10.28
C GLU A 168 3.26 11.89 8.91
N THR A 169 2.45 12.33 7.93
CA THR A 169 2.88 12.61 6.55
C THR A 169 3.46 11.38 5.83
N MET A 170 3.03 10.17 6.20
CA MET A 170 3.45 8.95 5.51
C MET A 170 2.70 8.78 4.18
N THR A 171 3.44 8.41 3.13
CA THR A 171 2.90 8.16 1.78
C THR A 171 2.95 6.69 1.39
N ASP A 172 3.74 5.88 2.09
CA ASP A 172 3.89 4.44 1.91
C ASP A 172 3.27 3.67 3.09
N LEU A 173 2.37 2.74 2.78
CA LEU A 173 1.71 1.89 3.77
C LEU A 173 2.68 0.90 4.44
N ALA A 174 3.73 0.45 3.73
CA ALA A 174 4.75 -0.41 4.31
C ALA A 174 5.62 0.35 5.34
N GLU A 175 5.97 1.60 5.02
CA GLU A 175 6.78 2.46 5.89
C GLU A 175 6.03 2.80 7.19
N ILE A 176 4.78 3.27 7.11
CA ILE A 176 3.99 3.55 8.31
C ILE A 176 3.74 2.28 9.14
N LYS A 177 3.63 1.10 8.51
CA LYS A 177 3.55 -0.16 9.23
C LYS A 177 4.83 -0.44 10.01
N ALA A 178 6.01 -0.19 9.44
CA ALA A 178 7.28 -0.32 10.16
C ALA A 178 7.32 0.62 11.37
N ALA A 179 6.89 1.88 11.22
CA ALA A 179 6.83 2.87 12.29
C ALA A 179 5.84 2.47 13.41
N VAL A 180 4.62 2.06 13.07
CA VAL A 180 3.63 1.61 14.07
C VAL A 180 4.12 0.37 14.82
N LEU A 181 4.74 -0.59 14.12
CA LEU A 181 5.35 -1.74 14.78
C LEU A 181 6.50 -1.32 15.71
N ALA A 182 7.35 -0.38 15.29
CA ALA A 182 8.44 0.13 16.13
C ALA A 182 7.91 0.76 17.42
N CYS A 183 6.85 1.58 17.33
CA CYS A 183 6.16 2.16 18.48
C CYS A 183 5.62 1.07 19.42
N ARG A 184 4.89 0.09 18.88
CA ARG A 184 4.23 -0.96 19.67
C ARG A 184 5.20 -1.99 20.26
N GLU A 185 6.32 -2.26 19.60
CA GLU A 185 7.32 -3.24 20.04
C GLU A 185 8.36 -2.62 20.97
N SER A 186 8.53 -1.29 20.96
CA SER A 186 9.52 -0.57 21.78
C SER A 186 8.91 0.32 22.87
N SER A 187 7.58 0.47 22.93
CA SER A 187 6.91 1.29 23.94
C SER A 187 5.49 0.80 24.28
N ASP A 188 4.96 1.25 25.40
CA ASP A 188 3.56 1.10 25.83
C ASP A 188 2.75 2.41 25.71
N LEU A 189 3.28 3.43 25.03
CA LEU A 189 2.63 4.73 24.86
C LEU A 189 1.60 4.74 23.70
N PRO A 190 0.54 5.56 23.76
CA PRO A 190 -0.42 5.68 22.67
C PRO A 190 0.24 6.07 21.32
N VAL A 191 -0.28 5.51 20.23
CA VAL A 191 0.23 5.72 18.86
C VAL A 191 -0.85 6.33 17.97
N PHE A 192 -0.60 7.54 17.50
CA PHE A 192 -1.44 8.26 16.54
C PHE A 192 -0.77 8.11 15.17
N ALA A 193 -1.50 7.73 14.15
CA ALA A 193 -0.93 7.41 12.84
C ALA A 193 -1.73 8.05 11.71
N THR A 194 -1.10 8.94 10.94
CA THR A 194 -1.72 9.62 9.81
C THR A 194 -0.98 9.33 8.52
N MET A 195 -1.75 9.30 7.43
CA MET A 195 -1.22 9.27 6.08
C MET A 195 -1.64 10.55 5.35
N THR A 196 -0.89 10.90 4.30
CA THR A 196 -1.22 12.05 3.46
C THR A 196 -1.65 11.60 2.07
N PHE A 197 -2.64 12.30 1.50
CA PHE A 197 -3.30 11.93 0.25
C PHE A 197 -3.26 13.09 -0.74
N GLU A 198 -3.11 12.77 -2.01
CA GLU A 198 -3.13 13.70 -3.13
C GLU A 198 -4.58 14.07 -3.50
N GLU A 199 -4.73 14.97 -4.49
CA GLU A 199 -6.03 15.46 -4.98
C GLU A 199 -6.96 14.34 -5.46
N ASP A 200 -6.40 13.25 -5.99
CA ASP A 200 -7.14 12.08 -6.47
C ASP A 200 -7.72 11.22 -5.32
N GLY A 201 -7.40 11.56 -4.07
CA GLY A 201 -7.84 10.86 -2.88
C GLY A 201 -7.11 9.54 -2.65
N ARG A 202 -5.85 9.43 -3.09
CA ARG A 202 -4.93 8.32 -2.82
C ARG A 202 -3.57 8.84 -2.33
N THR A 203 -2.80 7.97 -1.69
CA THR A 203 -1.39 8.27 -1.39
C THR A 203 -0.56 8.12 -2.67
N PHE A 204 0.68 8.61 -2.61
CA PHE A 204 1.67 8.46 -3.68
C PHE A 204 1.80 7.05 -4.26
N LEU A 205 1.66 6.01 -3.42
CA LEU A 205 1.73 4.61 -3.83
C LEU A 205 0.35 3.98 -4.11
N GLY A 206 -0.71 4.77 -4.18
CA GLY A 206 -2.05 4.35 -4.57
C GLY A 206 -2.95 3.89 -3.41
N THR A 207 -2.53 4.04 -2.16
CA THR A 207 -3.33 3.65 -0.99
C THR A 207 -4.54 4.56 -0.84
N SER A 208 -5.74 3.99 -0.72
CA SER A 208 -6.97 4.77 -0.49
C SER A 208 -7.19 5.02 1.02
N PRO A 209 -7.99 6.05 1.39
CA PRO A 209 -8.37 6.29 2.78
C PRO A 209 -8.94 5.07 3.49
N GLU A 210 -9.73 4.25 2.81
CA GLU A 210 -10.30 3.02 3.37
C GLU A 210 -9.21 1.98 3.67
N VAL A 211 -8.29 1.75 2.72
CA VAL A 211 -7.19 0.81 2.89
C VAL A 211 -6.28 1.25 4.04
N ALA A 212 -5.96 2.55 4.12
CA ALA A 212 -5.18 3.12 5.20
C ALA A 212 -5.88 2.91 6.56
N ALA A 213 -7.15 3.30 6.67
CA ALA A 213 -7.90 3.16 7.93
C ALA A 213 -8.02 1.71 8.39
N ILE A 214 -8.36 0.77 7.50
CA ILE A 214 -8.46 -0.67 7.83
C ILE A 214 -7.11 -1.22 8.28
N THR A 215 -6.03 -0.84 7.59
CA THR A 215 -4.70 -1.37 7.87
C THR A 215 -4.14 -0.80 9.18
N LEU A 216 -4.23 0.52 9.38
CA LEU A 216 -3.77 1.19 10.61
C LEU A 216 -4.56 0.74 11.84
N ASP A 217 -5.87 0.55 11.70
CA ASP A 217 -6.70 -0.05 12.74
C ASP A 217 -6.17 -1.44 13.10
N ALA A 218 -5.96 -2.30 12.09
CA ALA A 218 -5.50 -3.67 12.26
C ALA A 218 -4.12 -3.79 12.93
N ILE A 219 -3.15 -2.98 12.52
CA ILE A 219 -1.78 -3.04 13.06
C ILE A 219 -1.65 -2.35 14.42
N GLY A 220 -2.72 -1.74 14.94
CA GLY A 220 -2.82 -1.28 16.32
C GLY A 220 -2.48 0.19 16.55
N ALA A 221 -2.70 1.08 15.58
CA ALA A 221 -2.75 2.52 15.85
C ALA A 221 -3.94 2.82 16.77
N ASP A 222 -3.77 3.68 17.78
CA ASP A 222 -4.80 4.01 18.76
C ASP A 222 -5.74 5.11 18.23
N VAL A 223 -5.20 6.01 17.41
CA VAL A 223 -5.92 7.00 16.61
C VAL A 223 -5.34 6.98 15.20
N LEU A 224 -6.20 7.05 14.18
CA LEU A 224 -5.76 7.07 12.78
C LEU A 224 -6.29 8.29 12.05
N GLY A 225 -5.68 8.72 10.95
CA GLY A 225 -6.22 9.88 10.26
C GLY A 225 -5.42 10.40 9.09
N ILE A 226 -5.62 11.70 8.85
CA ILE A 226 -5.11 12.40 7.68
C ILE A 226 -4.44 13.70 8.10
N ASN A 227 -3.25 13.97 7.55
CA ASN A 227 -2.61 15.26 7.71
C ASN A 227 -2.04 15.77 6.37
N CYS A 228 -1.77 17.08 6.33
CA CYS A 228 -1.07 17.75 5.23
C CYS A 228 -1.76 17.64 3.86
N SER A 229 -0.99 17.94 2.80
CA SER A 229 -1.33 18.02 1.37
C SER A 229 -2.42 19.05 1.03
N GLN A 230 -3.62 18.90 1.59
CA GLN A 230 -4.82 19.60 1.14
C GLN A 230 -5.43 20.48 2.23
N GLY A 231 -6.32 21.39 1.80
CA GLY A 231 -7.14 22.21 2.68
C GLY A 231 -8.24 21.41 3.41
N PRO A 232 -8.89 22.02 4.42
CA PRO A 232 -9.91 21.34 5.21
C PRO A 232 -11.19 21.04 4.41
N ALA A 233 -11.49 21.75 3.32
CA ALA A 233 -12.67 21.43 2.52
C ALA A 233 -12.49 20.08 1.78
N GLU A 234 -11.30 19.90 1.21
CA GLU A 234 -10.90 18.73 0.44
C GLU A 234 -10.75 17.50 1.35
N LEU A 235 -10.10 17.65 2.50
CA LEU A 235 -9.87 16.54 3.44
C LEU A 235 -11.15 15.98 4.06
N ARG A 236 -12.24 16.75 4.11
CA ARG A 236 -13.51 16.28 4.68
C ARG A 236 -14.03 15.05 3.95
N GLY A 237 -13.97 15.03 2.61
CA GLY A 237 -14.41 13.89 1.81
C GLY A 237 -13.58 12.64 2.06
N LEU A 238 -12.27 12.80 2.26
CA LEU A 238 -11.35 11.70 2.55
C LEU A 238 -11.55 11.16 3.98
N ALA A 239 -11.71 12.05 4.95
CA ALA A 239 -12.02 11.67 6.33
C ALA A 239 -13.36 10.92 6.41
N ALA A 240 -14.39 11.38 5.69
CA ALA A 240 -15.69 10.69 5.61
C ALA A 240 -15.54 9.23 5.14
N ARG A 241 -14.66 8.96 4.17
CA ARG A 241 -14.38 7.60 3.69
C ARG A 241 -13.74 6.74 4.79
N MET A 242 -12.75 7.26 5.53
CA MET A 242 -12.15 6.55 6.67
C MET A 242 -13.20 6.24 7.76
N LEU A 243 -14.07 7.20 8.06
CA LEU A 243 -15.13 7.03 9.05
C LEU A 243 -16.09 5.86 8.70
N THR A 244 -16.23 5.47 7.43
CA THR A 244 -17.10 4.34 7.07
C THR A 244 -16.53 2.96 7.42
N VAL A 245 -15.21 2.85 7.61
CA VAL A 245 -14.52 1.55 7.73
C VAL A 245 -13.79 1.33 9.06
N THR A 246 -13.75 2.33 9.95
CA THR A 246 -13.18 2.17 11.29
C THR A 246 -14.06 2.78 12.39
N ASP A 247 -14.00 2.16 13.58
CA ASP A 247 -14.59 2.68 14.81
C ASP A 247 -13.58 3.47 15.65
N LYS A 248 -12.29 3.42 15.30
CA LYS A 248 -11.27 4.19 15.99
C LYS A 248 -11.52 5.69 15.85
N PRO A 249 -11.04 6.49 16.80
CA PRO A 249 -11.01 7.94 16.64
C PRO A 249 -10.27 8.30 15.35
N VAL A 250 -10.86 9.21 14.59
CA VAL A 250 -10.24 9.75 13.37
C VAL A 250 -9.71 11.13 13.65
N MET A 251 -8.46 11.38 13.26
CA MET A 251 -7.81 12.69 13.36
C MET A 251 -7.66 13.39 12.01
N VAL A 252 -7.76 14.72 12.00
CA VAL A 252 -7.47 15.53 10.81
C VAL A 252 -6.63 16.76 11.15
N GLN A 253 -5.52 16.94 10.43
CA GLN A 253 -4.64 18.12 10.48
C GLN A 253 -4.43 18.68 9.07
N ALA A 254 -5.35 19.53 8.61
CA ALA A 254 -5.32 20.08 7.25
C ALA A 254 -4.30 21.23 7.10
N ASN A 255 -3.90 21.51 5.87
CA ASN A 255 -3.18 22.74 5.53
C ASN A 255 -4.14 23.94 5.54
N ALA A 256 -3.63 25.16 5.71
CA ALA A 256 -4.40 26.39 5.55
C ALA A 256 -4.60 26.79 4.06
N GLY A 257 -4.79 25.80 3.20
CA GLY A 257 -4.79 25.95 1.73
C GLY A 257 -3.47 25.52 1.11
N LEU A 258 -3.37 25.63 -0.21
CA LEU A 258 -2.12 25.40 -0.93
C LEU A 258 -1.22 26.64 -0.82
N PRO A 259 0.10 26.46 -0.72
CA PRO A 259 1.04 27.57 -0.66
C PRO A 259 1.09 28.32 -2.00
N HIS A 260 1.18 29.63 -1.96
CA HIS A 260 1.57 30.45 -3.10
C HIS A 260 2.52 31.56 -2.65
N VAL A 261 3.19 32.24 -3.59
CA VAL A 261 4.06 33.38 -3.26
C VAL A 261 3.34 34.69 -3.52
N ASP A 262 3.40 35.59 -2.54
CA ASP A 262 2.89 36.95 -2.65
C ASP A 262 3.83 37.86 -3.47
N ASP A 263 3.40 39.10 -3.73
CA ASP A 263 4.17 40.09 -4.51
C ASP A 263 5.54 40.44 -3.88
N ASP A 264 5.73 40.16 -2.57
CA ASP A 264 6.94 40.42 -1.81
C ASP A 264 7.87 39.19 -1.73
N GLY A 265 7.50 38.06 -2.34
CA GLY A 265 8.31 36.84 -2.39
C GLY A 265 8.09 35.87 -1.21
N ASN A 266 7.08 36.09 -0.38
CA ASN A 266 6.82 35.25 0.79
C ASN A 266 5.83 34.13 0.45
N THR A 267 6.06 32.93 0.99
CA THR A 267 5.08 31.83 0.94
C THR A 267 3.90 32.15 1.87
N VAL A 268 2.72 32.29 1.30
CA VAL A 268 1.46 32.61 1.99
C VAL A 268 0.42 31.52 1.77
N PHE A 269 -0.54 31.46 2.69
CA PHE A 269 -1.64 30.50 2.71
C PHE A 269 -2.96 31.27 2.85
N ASP A 270 -3.94 30.92 2.02
CA ASP A 270 -5.15 31.72 1.85
C ASP A 270 -6.16 31.58 2.99
N ILE A 271 -6.28 30.38 3.56
CA ILE A 271 -7.40 30.05 4.45
C ILE A 271 -7.13 30.64 5.84
N GLN A 272 -7.96 31.60 6.24
CA GLN A 272 -7.87 32.24 7.55
C GLN A 272 -8.58 31.42 8.65
N ALA A 273 -8.24 31.68 9.90
CA ALA A 273 -8.75 30.93 11.07
C ALA A 273 -10.29 30.75 11.12
N PRO A 274 -11.14 31.77 10.85
CA PRO A 274 -12.59 31.59 10.87
C PRO A 274 -13.09 30.63 9.79
N GLU A 275 -12.48 30.67 8.60
CA GLU A 275 -12.85 29.83 7.46
C GLU A 275 -12.37 28.39 7.69
N TYR A 276 -11.16 28.23 8.21
CA TYR A 276 -10.60 26.94 8.60
C TYR A 276 -11.49 26.24 9.64
N ALA A 277 -11.84 26.94 10.73
CA ALA A 277 -12.69 26.39 11.79
C ALA A 277 -14.09 26.01 11.27
N LYS A 278 -14.67 26.82 10.36
CA LYS A 278 -15.96 26.52 9.74
C LYS A 278 -15.90 25.23 8.90
N ALA A 279 -14.82 25.01 8.16
CA ALA A 279 -14.63 23.79 7.38
C ALA A 279 -14.46 22.56 8.29
N VAL A 280 -13.63 22.66 9.33
CA VAL A 280 -13.42 21.59 10.33
C VAL A 280 -14.68 21.25 11.12
N ALA A 281 -15.57 22.22 11.37
CA ALA A 281 -16.87 21.95 12.02
C ALA A 281 -17.70 20.90 11.27
N GLY A 282 -17.62 20.87 9.93
CA GLY A 282 -18.25 19.83 9.12
C GLY A 282 -17.68 18.44 9.40
N MET A 283 -16.35 18.33 9.56
CA MET A 283 -15.69 17.06 9.88
C MET A 283 -16.03 16.56 11.28
N ILE A 284 -16.08 17.47 12.27
CA ILE A 284 -16.49 17.13 13.63
C ILE A 284 -17.93 16.60 13.64
N ALA A 285 -18.82 17.24 12.87
CA ALA A 285 -20.20 16.77 12.71
C ALA A 285 -20.28 15.39 12.04
N ASP A 286 -19.38 15.08 11.11
CA ASP A 286 -19.28 13.75 10.49
C ASP A 286 -18.66 12.70 11.45
N GLY A 287 -17.93 13.17 12.46
CA GLY A 287 -17.43 12.38 13.59
C GLY A 287 -15.91 12.29 13.74
N VAL A 288 -15.17 13.22 13.15
CA VAL A 288 -13.76 13.46 13.49
C VAL A 288 -13.66 13.97 14.93
N SER A 289 -12.82 13.32 15.73
CA SER A 289 -12.72 13.56 17.18
C SER A 289 -11.41 14.22 17.60
N VAL A 290 -10.35 14.05 16.82
CA VAL A 290 -9.06 14.72 17.05
C VAL A 290 -8.79 15.69 15.92
N VAL A 291 -8.40 16.91 16.24
CA VAL A 291 -8.17 17.97 15.23
C VAL A 291 -6.88 18.71 15.52
N GLY A 292 -6.30 19.32 14.50
CA GLY A 292 -5.16 20.22 14.61
C GLY A 292 -4.93 20.95 13.29
N GLY A 293 -3.70 21.39 13.05
CA GLY A 293 -3.30 22.00 11.80
C GLY A 293 -1.95 21.49 11.30
N CYS A 294 -1.72 21.65 10.01
CA CYS A 294 -0.44 21.38 9.36
C CYS A 294 0.11 22.69 8.74
N CYS A 295 0.65 22.66 7.51
CA CYS A 295 1.29 23.81 6.88
C CYS A 295 0.32 25.00 6.73
N GLY A 296 0.82 26.21 7.02
CA GLY A 296 0.06 27.46 6.96
C GLY A 296 -0.80 27.76 8.20
N THR A 297 -0.99 26.79 9.10
CA THR A 297 -1.82 26.99 10.29
C THR A 297 -1.03 27.65 11.43
N THR A 298 -1.69 28.52 12.17
CA THR A 298 -1.08 29.39 13.20
C THR A 298 -1.82 29.28 14.54
N PRO A 299 -1.30 29.85 15.64
CA PRO A 299 -2.02 29.88 16.92
C PRO A 299 -3.44 30.46 16.83
N ALA A 300 -3.70 31.41 15.91
CA ALA A 300 -5.05 31.93 15.68
C ALA A 300 -6.02 30.86 15.15
N HIS A 301 -5.53 29.95 14.30
CA HIS A 301 -6.31 28.81 13.81
C HIS A 301 -6.65 27.86 14.95
N MET A 302 -5.66 27.54 15.79
CA MET A 302 -5.85 26.61 16.92
C MET A 302 -6.81 27.18 17.97
N ALA A 303 -6.75 28.48 18.27
CA ALA A 303 -7.71 29.12 19.17
C ALA A 303 -9.16 29.05 18.65
N ALA A 304 -9.34 29.17 17.33
CA ALA A 304 -10.65 29.00 16.69
C ALA A 304 -11.13 27.54 16.78
N LEU A 305 -10.25 26.55 16.58
CA LEU A 305 -10.56 25.13 16.77
C LEU A 305 -10.88 24.79 18.23
N ARG A 306 -10.14 25.31 19.20
CA ARG A 306 -10.41 25.14 20.64
C ARG A 306 -11.84 25.55 20.99
N THR A 307 -12.21 26.76 20.56
CA THR A 307 -13.57 27.30 20.74
C THR A 307 -14.63 26.39 20.11
N LEU A 308 -14.32 25.81 18.95
CA LEU A 308 -15.22 24.88 18.27
C LEU A 308 -15.41 23.58 19.07
N ILE A 309 -14.32 22.90 19.45
CA ILE A 309 -14.40 21.59 20.12
C ILE A 309 -14.88 21.69 21.58
N ASP A 310 -14.71 22.82 22.28
CA ASP A 310 -15.27 23.03 23.62
C ASP A 310 -16.81 22.98 23.66
N ASN A 311 -17.44 23.27 22.53
CA ASN A 311 -18.89 23.28 22.38
C ASN A 311 -19.44 21.98 21.77
N HIS A 312 -18.59 20.98 21.53
CA HIS A 312 -18.97 19.71 20.92
C HIS A 312 -18.53 18.54 21.79
N THR A 313 -19.26 17.44 21.65
CA THR A 313 -18.88 16.15 22.24
C THR A 313 -18.84 15.15 21.09
N PRO A 314 -17.77 14.36 20.95
CA PRO A 314 -17.73 13.32 19.93
C PRO A 314 -18.94 12.40 20.08
N SER A 315 -19.57 12.07 18.95
CA SER A 315 -20.60 11.04 18.93
C SER A 315 -19.95 9.69 18.68
N PRO A 316 -20.17 8.68 19.55
CA PRO A 316 -19.69 7.32 19.29
C PRO A 316 -20.20 6.84 17.93
N ARG A 317 -19.29 6.30 17.11
CA ARG A 317 -19.61 5.75 15.80
C ARG A 317 -19.52 4.23 15.86
N HIS A 318 -20.40 3.59 15.11
CA HIS A 318 -20.37 2.15 14.91
C HIS A 318 -20.48 1.87 13.42
N ARG A 319 -19.40 1.34 12.85
CA ARG A 319 -19.40 0.79 11.50
C ARG A 319 -20.17 -0.52 11.48
N LYS A 320 -20.64 -0.90 10.31
CA LYS A 320 -21.13 -2.26 10.10
C LYS A 320 -19.95 -3.23 10.14
N PRO A 321 -20.00 -4.29 10.97
CA PRO A 321 -18.91 -5.27 11.01
C PRO A 321 -18.72 -5.93 9.66
N SER A 322 -17.46 -6.01 9.22
CA SER A 322 -17.09 -6.65 7.97
C SER A 322 -15.72 -7.28 8.11
N MET A 323 -15.53 -8.40 7.42
CA MET A 323 -14.20 -8.96 7.24
C MET A 323 -13.56 -8.30 6.02
N SER A 324 -12.69 -7.34 6.28
CA SER A 324 -11.89 -6.71 5.23
C SER A 324 -10.51 -7.34 5.13
N VAL A 325 -10.05 -7.56 3.90
CA VAL A 325 -8.70 -8.02 3.51
C VAL A 325 -8.12 -6.96 2.59
N THR A 326 -6.89 -6.51 2.80
CA THR A 326 -6.31 -5.41 2.01
C THR A 326 -4.94 -5.76 1.45
N SER A 327 -4.65 -5.28 0.24
CA SER A 327 -3.29 -4.99 -0.21
C SER A 327 -2.97 -3.53 0.08
N ALA A 328 -1.87 -3.02 -0.45
CA ALA A 328 -1.55 -1.59 -0.33
C ALA A 328 -2.55 -0.69 -1.08
N GLN A 329 -3.31 -1.24 -2.04
CA GLN A 329 -4.07 -0.46 -3.02
C GLN A 329 -5.53 -0.88 -3.15
N THR A 330 -5.89 -2.11 -2.73
CA THR A 330 -7.24 -2.65 -2.85
C THR A 330 -7.75 -3.22 -1.54
N VAL A 331 -9.08 -3.23 -1.41
CA VAL A 331 -9.80 -3.85 -0.32
C VAL A 331 -10.80 -4.86 -0.87
N VAL A 332 -10.76 -6.06 -0.31
CA VAL A 332 -11.82 -7.06 -0.45
C VAL A 332 -12.60 -7.05 0.86
N ASP A 333 -13.85 -6.63 0.79
CA ASP A 333 -14.74 -6.50 1.94
C ASP A 333 -15.85 -7.55 1.90
N LEU A 334 -15.99 -8.32 2.99
CA LEU A 334 -16.98 -9.38 3.16
C LEU A 334 -17.91 -9.03 4.34
N PRO A 335 -19.09 -8.40 4.09
CA PRO A 335 -19.95 -7.85 5.13
C PRO A 335 -20.49 -8.94 6.05
N CYS A 336 -20.43 -8.75 7.37
CA CYS A 336 -20.96 -9.75 8.31
C CYS A 336 -22.48 -9.90 8.17
N ASP A 337 -23.18 -8.80 7.88
CA ASP A 337 -24.62 -8.74 7.59
C ASP A 337 -24.91 -8.95 6.09
N GLY A 338 -24.46 -10.06 5.52
CA GLY A 338 -24.73 -10.39 4.11
C GLY A 338 -23.90 -11.51 3.55
N HIS A 339 -24.04 -11.71 2.25
CA HIS A 339 -23.27 -12.69 1.47
C HIS A 339 -22.61 -12.02 0.28
N LYS A 340 -21.29 -12.16 0.17
CA LYS A 340 -20.46 -11.66 -0.92
C LYS A 340 -19.34 -12.67 -1.16
N ILE A 341 -18.94 -12.84 -2.42
CA ILE A 341 -17.93 -13.83 -2.80
C ILE A 341 -16.58 -13.17 -3.07
N ALA A 342 -15.53 -13.76 -2.49
CA ALA A 342 -14.14 -13.45 -2.81
C ALA A 342 -13.41 -14.71 -3.29
N VAL A 343 -13.06 -14.77 -4.57
CA VAL A 343 -12.29 -15.88 -5.15
C VAL A 343 -10.84 -15.82 -4.68
N ILE A 344 -10.39 -16.88 -4.00
CA ILE A 344 -8.99 -17.04 -3.60
C ILE A 344 -8.29 -17.93 -4.64
N GLY A 345 -7.30 -17.39 -5.34
CA GLY A 345 -6.54 -18.09 -6.37
C GLY A 345 -5.51 -19.08 -5.82
N GLU A 346 -5.66 -20.37 -6.13
CA GLU A 346 -4.86 -21.49 -5.56
C GLU A 346 -3.54 -21.83 -6.31
N ARG A 347 -3.19 -21.09 -7.38
CA ARG A 347 -2.14 -21.56 -8.31
C ARG A 347 -0.72 -21.45 -7.76
N ILE A 348 -0.46 -20.58 -6.78
CA ILE A 348 0.84 -20.47 -6.11
C ILE A 348 0.86 -21.48 -4.96
N ASN A 349 0.96 -22.75 -5.33
CA ASN A 349 1.09 -23.87 -4.39
C ASN A 349 1.88 -24.99 -5.07
N PRO A 350 3.07 -25.38 -4.57
CA PRO A 350 3.96 -26.32 -5.24
C PRO A 350 3.44 -27.77 -5.26
N THR A 351 2.40 -28.11 -4.51
CA THR A 351 1.86 -29.47 -4.42
C THR A 351 1.44 -29.99 -5.80
N GLY A 352 2.14 -31.03 -6.28
CA GLY A 352 1.90 -31.64 -7.59
C GLY A 352 2.31 -30.80 -8.81
N LYS A 353 2.90 -29.61 -8.64
CA LYS A 353 3.24 -28.68 -9.73
C LYS A 353 4.76 -28.61 -9.99
N LYS A 354 5.28 -29.54 -10.81
CA LYS A 354 6.73 -29.68 -11.08
C LYS A 354 7.44 -28.38 -11.48
N ARG A 355 6.82 -27.54 -12.32
CA ARG A 355 7.42 -26.27 -12.77
C ARG A 355 7.58 -25.28 -11.61
N LEU A 356 6.54 -25.12 -10.78
CA LEU A 356 6.61 -24.26 -9.60
C LEU A 356 7.60 -24.79 -8.57
N GLN A 357 7.64 -26.11 -8.37
CA GLN A 357 8.63 -26.73 -7.50
C GLN A 357 10.06 -26.42 -7.93
N GLN A 358 10.34 -26.50 -9.24
CA GLN A 358 11.66 -26.18 -9.78
C GLN A 358 11.97 -24.69 -9.61
N ALA A 359 11.03 -23.81 -9.93
CA ALA A 359 11.21 -22.36 -9.77
C ALA A 359 11.55 -21.98 -8.32
N LEU A 360 10.84 -22.55 -7.33
CA LEU A 360 11.13 -22.30 -5.92
C LEU A 360 12.51 -22.82 -5.48
N ARG A 361 12.97 -23.97 -6.01
CA ARG A 361 14.32 -24.49 -5.75
C ARG A 361 15.41 -23.59 -6.35
N ASP A 362 15.15 -23.06 -7.54
CA ASP A 362 16.09 -22.22 -8.27
C ASP A 362 16.07 -20.75 -7.81
N GLY A 363 15.12 -20.38 -6.94
CA GLY A 363 14.89 -18.99 -6.52
C GLY A 363 14.30 -18.11 -7.62
N ASP A 364 13.68 -18.71 -8.63
CA ASP A 364 12.95 -18.02 -9.70
C ASP A 364 11.60 -17.50 -9.19
N LEU A 365 11.65 -16.35 -8.52
CA LEU A 365 10.47 -15.65 -8.03
C LEU A 365 9.69 -14.96 -9.15
N ASP A 366 10.30 -14.73 -10.32
CA ASP A 366 9.60 -14.15 -11.47
C ASP A 366 8.48 -15.09 -11.95
N TYR A 367 8.70 -16.40 -11.91
CA TYR A 367 7.63 -17.37 -12.19
C TYR A 367 6.51 -17.34 -11.14
N VAL A 368 6.83 -17.12 -9.86
CA VAL A 368 5.82 -16.98 -8.79
C VAL A 368 4.96 -15.73 -9.05
N VAL A 369 5.61 -14.61 -9.35
CA VAL A 369 4.95 -13.35 -9.71
C VAL A 369 4.09 -13.51 -10.96
N SER A 370 4.57 -14.21 -11.99
CA SER A 370 3.78 -14.44 -13.22
C SER A 370 2.53 -15.29 -12.97
N GLN A 371 2.58 -16.24 -12.03
CA GLN A 371 1.36 -16.94 -11.58
C GLN A 371 0.40 -16.01 -10.82
N GLY A 372 0.91 -15.08 -9.99
CA GLY A 372 0.08 -14.08 -9.30
C GLY A 372 -0.67 -13.18 -10.28
N ILE A 373 0.07 -12.55 -11.20
CA ILE A 373 -0.47 -11.69 -12.27
C ILE A 373 -1.49 -12.45 -13.13
N SER A 374 -1.16 -13.68 -13.53
CA SER A 374 -2.06 -14.51 -14.33
C SER A 374 -3.38 -14.81 -13.61
N GLN A 375 -3.37 -14.98 -12.28
CA GLN A 375 -4.59 -15.22 -11.52
C GLN A 375 -5.42 -13.96 -11.36
N GLN A 376 -4.79 -12.80 -11.20
CA GLN A 376 -5.46 -11.49 -11.22
C GLN A 376 -6.22 -11.27 -12.52
N GLU A 377 -5.56 -11.49 -13.67
CA GLU A 377 -6.21 -11.41 -14.99
C GLU A 377 -7.38 -12.41 -15.16
N GLN A 378 -7.34 -13.53 -14.44
CA GLN A 378 -8.38 -14.57 -14.47
C GLN A 378 -9.54 -14.28 -13.51
N GLY A 379 -9.49 -13.19 -12.75
CA GLY A 379 -10.56 -12.76 -11.84
C GLY A 379 -10.46 -13.33 -10.43
N ALA A 380 -9.25 -13.64 -9.94
CA ALA A 380 -9.04 -13.81 -8.50
C ALA A 380 -9.22 -12.48 -7.78
N ASP A 381 -9.83 -12.53 -6.58
CA ASP A 381 -9.98 -11.39 -5.69
C ASP A 381 -8.85 -11.36 -4.63
N ILE A 382 -8.31 -12.53 -4.27
CA ILE A 382 -7.22 -12.74 -3.31
C ILE A 382 -6.28 -13.82 -3.87
N LEU A 383 -4.99 -13.78 -3.54
CA LEU A 383 -4.02 -14.81 -3.91
C LEU A 383 -3.62 -15.67 -2.71
N ASP A 384 -3.79 -16.98 -2.80
CA ASP A 384 -3.18 -17.93 -1.86
C ASP A 384 -1.72 -18.14 -2.23
N VAL A 385 -0.82 -17.99 -1.24
CA VAL A 385 0.64 -18.04 -1.43
C VAL A 385 1.21 -19.12 -0.52
N ASN A 386 1.42 -20.29 -1.10
CA ASN A 386 2.11 -21.42 -0.48
C ASN A 386 3.44 -21.68 -1.19
N VAL A 387 4.53 -21.73 -0.44
CA VAL A 387 5.87 -22.06 -0.96
C VAL A 387 6.46 -23.31 -0.31
N GLY A 388 5.65 -24.08 0.42
CA GLY A 388 6.07 -25.20 1.24
C GLY A 388 6.73 -26.31 0.42
N LEU A 389 8.06 -26.42 0.55
CA LEU A 389 8.87 -27.50 -0.02
C LEU A 389 9.94 -27.94 0.99
N PRO A 390 10.11 -29.25 1.24
CA PRO A 390 11.07 -29.73 2.25
C PRO A 390 12.54 -29.35 2.01
N GLU A 391 12.90 -29.00 0.78
CA GLU A 391 14.28 -28.77 0.33
C GLU A 391 14.69 -27.29 0.34
N ILE A 392 13.79 -26.36 0.69
CA ILE A 392 14.04 -24.91 0.63
C ILE A 392 13.94 -24.26 2.01
N ASP A 393 14.53 -23.07 2.14
CA ASP A 393 14.33 -22.19 3.29
C ASP A 393 12.96 -21.48 3.15
N GLU A 394 11.91 -22.11 3.69
CA GLU A 394 10.52 -21.61 3.56
C GLU A 394 10.38 -20.19 4.09
N VAL A 395 10.99 -19.86 5.22
CA VAL A 395 10.96 -18.53 5.84
C VAL A 395 11.49 -17.47 4.88
N LYS A 396 12.66 -17.72 4.28
CA LYS A 396 13.27 -16.80 3.33
C LYS A 396 12.44 -16.69 2.04
N ILE A 397 12.02 -17.81 1.48
CA ILE A 397 11.35 -17.83 0.17
C ILE A 397 9.95 -17.22 0.26
N ILE A 398 9.19 -17.49 1.32
CA ILE A 398 7.85 -16.90 1.47
C ILE A 398 7.94 -15.39 1.66
N GLN A 399 8.93 -14.92 2.44
CA GLN A 399 9.17 -13.49 2.62
C GLN A 399 9.43 -12.81 1.28
N GLN A 400 10.36 -13.34 0.48
CA GLN A 400 10.70 -12.77 -0.82
C GLN A 400 9.53 -12.84 -1.81
N ALA A 401 8.78 -13.96 -1.81
CA ALA A 401 7.60 -14.10 -2.65
C ALA A 401 6.52 -13.07 -2.28
N THR A 402 6.24 -12.86 -0.99
CA THR A 402 5.30 -11.85 -0.50
C THR A 402 5.71 -10.45 -0.93
N GLU A 403 6.97 -10.06 -0.74
CA GLU A 403 7.50 -8.74 -1.12
C GLU A 403 7.38 -8.47 -2.63
N GLN A 404 7.67 -9.48 -3.47
CA GLN A 404 7.58 -9.35 -4.93
C GLN A 404 6.12 -9.35 -5.43
N LEU A 405 5.27 -10.21 -4.87
CA LEU A 405 3.85 -10.30 -5.24
C LEU A 405 3.09 -9.02 -4.90
N GLN A 406 3.31 -8.44 -3.71
CA GLN A 406 2.63 -7.20 -3.32
C GLN A 406 3.07 -6.00 -4.16
N GLY A 407 4.30 -6.01 -4.71
CA GLY A 407 4.78 -4.97 -5.63
C GLY A 407 4.29 -5.14 -7.07
N SER A 408 3.81 -6.34 -7.43
CA SER A 408 3.46 -6.69 -8.83
C SER A 408 1.98 -6.96 -9.06
N THR A 409 1.20 -7.13 -7.98
CA THR A 409 -0.23 -7.44 -8.04
C THR A 409 -1.00 -6.48 -7.15
N LEU A 410 -2.24 -6.17 -7.56
CA LEU A 410 -3.16 -5.35 -6.77
C LEU A 410 -3.89 -6.18 -5.71
N LEU A 411 -3.90 -7.50 -5.85
CA LEU A 411 -4.69 -8.40 -5.02
C LEU A 411 -4.12 -8.55 -3.61
N PRO A 412 -4.98 -8.61 -2.57
CA PRO A 412 -4.55 -9.02 -1.25
C PRO A 412 -4.03 -10.46 -1.22
N LEU A 413 -3.18 -10.75 -0.24
CA LEU A 413 -2.55 -12.06 -0.08
C LEU A 413 -3.15 -12.86 1.09
N GLN A 414 -3.34 -14.15 0.86
CA GLN A 414 -3.50 -15.19 1.87
C GLN A 414 -2.16 -15.94 2.00
N ILE A 415 -1.53 -15.83 3.15
CA ILE A 415 -0.23 -16.44 3.46
C ILE A 415 -0.48 -17.87 3.93
N ASP A 416 -0.09 -18.86 3.11
CA ASP A 416 -0.32 -20.28 3.38
C ASP A 416 0.97 -21.00 3.80
N SER A 417 1.08 -21.28 5.10
CA SER A 417 2.19 -22.02 5.68
C SER A 417 1.80 -22.69 7.00
N THR A 418 2.42 -23.84 7.28
CA THR A 418 2.31 -24.53 8.57
C THR A 418 3.43 -24.13 9.55
N ASP A 419 4.42 -23.35 9.12
CA ASP A 419 5.53 -22.86 9.95
C ASP A 419 5.21 -21.45 10.48
N PRO A 420 4.99 -21.27 11.80
CA PRO A 420 4.73 -19.96 12.39
C PRO A 420 5.83 -18.92 12.09
N ALA A 421 7.09 -19.34 11.96
CA ALA A 421 8.19 -18.43 11.64
C ALA A 421 8.10 -17.91 10.20
N ALA A 422 7.68 -18.77 9.26
CA ALA A 422 7.45 -18.38 7.87
C ALA A 422 6.26 -17.44 7.74
N VAL A 423 5.16 -17.73 8.46
CA VAL A 423 4.00 -16.85 8.56
C VAL A 423 4.40 -15.47 9.08
N GLU A 424 5.11 -15.41 10.22
CA GLU A 424 5.57 -14.17 10.84
C GLU A 424 6.47 -13.35 9.89
N ALA A 425 7.41 -14.00 9.20
CA ALA A 425 8.30 -13.34 8.25
C ALA A 425 7.54 -12.66 7.09
N ALA A 426 6.47 -13.28 6.59
CA ALA A 426 5.63 -12.71 5.54
C ALA A 426 4.71 -11.60 6.07
N VAL A 427 3.91 -11.86 7.10
CA VAL A 427 2.88 -10.90 7.55
C VAL A 427 3.48 -9.65 8.19
N ARG A 428 4.69 -9.73 8.75
CA ARG A 428 5.40 -8.55 9.28
C ARG A 428 5.65 -7.49 8.22
N ARG A 429 6.02 -7.90 6.99
CA ARG A 429 6.44 -7.01 5.90
C ARG A 429 5.34 -6.70 4.88
N TYR A 430 4.21 -7.39 5.01
CA TYR A 430 3.10 -7.23 4.09
C TYR A 430 2.42 -5.87 4.25
N ALA A 431 2.29 -5.11 3.17
CA ALA A 431 1.65 -3.79 3.14
C ALA A 431 0.12 -3.95 3.00
N GLY A 432 -0.56 -4.13 4.12
CA GLY A 432 -2.01 -4.34 4.19
C GLY A 432 -2.40 -5.32 5.31
N LYS A 433 -3.64 -5.81 5.24
CA LYS A 433 -4.25 -6.78 6.15
C LYS A 433 -4.44 -8.13 5.44
N PRO A 434 -3.53 -9.11 5.65
CA PRO A 434 -3.58 -10.40 4.96
C PRO A 434 -4.50 -11.39 5.68
N ILE A 435 -4.70 -12.56 5.05
CA ILE A 435 -5.26 -13.75 5.71
C ILE A 435 -4.11 -14.71 6.05
N ILE A 436 -4.06 -15.25 7.26
CA ILE A 436 -3.20 -16.38 7.61
C ILE A 436 -3.95 -17.69 7.34
N ASN A 437 -3.39 -18.53 6.47
CA ASN A 437 -3.83 -19.89 6.21
C ASN A 437 -2.74 -20.85 6.76
N SER A 438 -2.91 -21.48 7.92
CA SER A 438 -4.12 -21.54 8.74
C SER A 438 -3.81 -21.82 10.20
N VAL A 439 -4.85 -21.72 11.03
CA VAL A 439 -4.91 -22.32 12.37
C VAL A 439 -5.78 -23.59 12.32
N ASN A 440 -5.67 -24.47 13.30
CA ASN A 440 -6.58 -25.62 13.46
C ASN A 440 -6.93 -25.83 14.93
N GLY A 441 -7.80 -26.80 15.21
CA GLY A 441 -8.31 -27.06 16.56
C GLY A 441 -7.29 -27.56 17.58
N LYS A 442 -6.05 -27.89 17.18
CA LYS A 442 -5.02 -28.31 18.13
C LYS A 442 -4.58 -27.13 18.98
N GLN A 443 -4.60 -27.27 20.31
CA GLN A 443 -4.25 -26.17 21.23
C GLN A 443 -2.86 -25.57 20.94
N GLN A 444 -1.88 -26.44 20.68
CA GLN A 444 -0.52 -26.01 20.36
C GLN A 444 -0.48 -25.04 19.15
N ILE A 445 -1.22 -25.34 18.09
CA ILE A 445 -1.22 -24.51 16.87
C ILE A 445 -1.95 -23.19 17.12
N MET A 446 -3.04 -23.22 17.90
CA MET A 446 -3.75 -22.00 18.32
C MET A 446 -2.83 -21.06 19.13
N ASP A 447 -2.07 -21.62 20.07
CA ASP A 447 -1.13 -20.87 20.93
C ASP A 447 0.08 -20.30 20.15
N GLU A 448 0.43 -20.91 19.02
CA GLU A 448 1.51 -20.44 18.13
C GLU A 448 1.02 -19.35 17.15
N ILE A 449 -0.19 -19.50 16.59
CA ILE A 449 -0.70 -18.64 15.51
C ILE A 449 -1.53 -17.45 16.02
N PHE A 450 -2.40 -17.61 17.01
CA PHE A 450 -3.25 -16.50 17.46
C PHE A 450 -2.49 -15.28 18.00
N PRO A 451 -1.34 -15.42 18.69
CA PRO A 451 -0.52 -14.26 19.03
C PRO A 451 -0.06 -13.47 17.80
N LEU A 452 0.26 -14.15 16.69
CA LEU A 452 0.64 -13.49 15.42
C LEU A 452 -0.56 -12.78 14.79
N VAL A 453 -1.72 -13.44 14.77
CA VAL A 453 -2.97 -12.85 14.25
C VAL A 453 -3.34 -11.60 15.04
N ALA A 454 -3.26 -11.64 16.38
CA ALA A 454 -3.55 -10.50 17.23
C ALA A 454 -2.53 -9.37 17.04
N HIS A 455 -1.24 -9.70 17.00
CA HIS A 455 -0.17 -8.69 16.92
C HIS A 455 -0.13 -7.95 15.57
N TYR A 456 -0.27 -8.67 14.46
CA TYR A 456 -0.21 -8.09 13.11
C TYR A 456 -1.58 -7.74 12.52
N GLY A 457 -2.66 -7.95 13.26
CA GLY A 457 -4.01 -7.55 12.83
C GLY A 457 -4.60 -8.37 11.69
N THR A 458 -4.09 -9.58 11.41
CA THR A 458 -4.49 -10.36 10.23
C THR A 458 -5.88 -10.98 10.38
N ASN A 459 -6.47 -11.44 9.28
CA ASN A 459 -7.55 -12.44 9.35
C ASN A 459 -6.94 -13.84 9.44
N VAL A 460 -7.75 -14.86 9.75
CA VAL A 460 -7.27 -16.25 9.86
C VAL A 460 -8.27 -17.27 9.32
N VAL A 461 -7.76 -18.28 8.63
CA VAL A 461 -8.53 -19.48 8.26
C VAL A 461 -8.37 -20.54 9.36
N GLY A 462 -9.48 -20.97 9.95
CA GLY A 462 -9.56 -22.07 10.91
C GLY A 462 -9.99 -23.38 10.25
N LEU A 463 -9.09 -24.36 10.23
CA LEU A 463 -9.37 -25.69 9.70
C LEU A 463 -10.08 -26.54 10.76
N THR A 464 -11.18 -27.19 10.37
CA THR A 464 -11.97 -28.10 11.23
C THR A 464 -11.31 -29.47 11.43
N LEU A 465 -10.05 -29.47 11.87
CA LEU A 465 -9.30 -30.65 12.30
C LEU A 465 -8.67 -30.42 13.67
N ASP A 466 -8.39 -31.50 14.38
CA ASP A 466 -7.73 -31.42 15.68
C ASP A 466 -6.81 -32.62 15.97
N GLU A 467 -6.56 -32.93 17.25
CA GLU A 467 -5.79 -34.10 17.67
C GLU A 467 -6.37 -35.42 17.16
N GLY A 468 -7.70 -35.51 16.99
CA GLY A 468 -8.41 -36.65 16.44
C GLY A 468 -8.44 -36.70 14.90
N GLY A 469 -7.88 -35.69 14.23
CA GLY A 469 -7.90 -35.57 12.77
C GLY A 469 -9.14 -34.85 12.26
N ILE A 470 -9.62 -35.25 11.07
CA ILE A 470 -10.75 -34.61 10.37
C ILE A 470 -12.04 -35.37 10.72
N PRO A 471 -13.06 -34.74 11.32
CA PRO A 471 -14.30 -35.43 11.67
C PRO A 471 -15.18 -35.77 10.47
N ASP A 472 -15.98 -36.84 10.58
CA ASP A 472 -16.89 -37.27 9.50
C ASP A 472 -18.22 -36.51 9.45
N THR A 473 -18.69 -35.96 10.57
CA THR A 473 -20.03 -35.35 10.70
C THR A 473 -19.98 -33.83 10.74
N ALA A 474 -21.07 -33.20 10.30
CA ALA A 474 -21.22 -31.75 10.32
C ALA A 474 -21.11 -31.17 11.74
N GLU A 475 -21.74 -31.82 12.72
CA GLU A 475 -21.74 -31.40 14.12
C GLU A 475 -20.36 -31.45 14.76
N ALA A 476 -19.56 -32.45 14.43
CA ALA A 476 -18.21 -32.58 14.97
C ALA A 476 -17.26 -31.54 14.37
N ARG A 477 -17.38 -31.25 13.06
CA ARG A 477 -16.65 -30.15 12.40
C ARG A 477 -17.03 -28.80 13.01
N PHE A 478 -18.33 -28.58 13.24
CA PHE A 478 -18.84 -27.39 13.91
C PHE A 478 -18.29 -27.24 15.34
N ALA A 479 -18.21 -28.32 16.12
CA ALA A 479 -17.66 -28.26 17.48
C ALA A 479 -16.18 -27.83 17.50
N ILE A 480 -15.38 -28.26 16.49
CA ILE A 480 -14.01 -27.77 16.34
C ILE A 480 -13.99 -26.29 15.97
N ALA A 481 -14.84 -25.86 15.04
CA ALA A 481 -14.96 -24.45 14.67
C ALA A 481 -15.35 -23.56 15.88
N GLU A 482 -16.31 -24.02 16.69
CA GLU A 482 -16.71 -23.34 17.93
C GLU A 482 -15.54 -23.20 18.91
N ARG A 483 -14.73 -24.25 19.08
CA ARG A 483 -13.50 -24.18 19.89
C ARG A 483 -12.50 -23.16 19.34
N ILE A 484 -12.25 -23.17 18.03
CA ILE A 484 -11.32 -22.23 17.38
C ILE A 484 -11.77 -20.78 17.63
N VAL A 485 -13.06 -20.49 17.41
CA VAL A 485 -13.62 -19.13 17.63
C VAL A 485 -13.56 -18.72 19.09
N ALA A 486 -13.89 -19.63 20.02
CA ALA A 486 -13.84 -19.36 21.44
C ALA A 486 -12.40 -19.08 21.93
N GLU A 487 -11.42 -19.83 21.42
CA GLU A 487 -10.02 -19.62 21.77
C GLU A 487 -9.49 -18.32 21.15
N ALA A 488 -9.80 -18.04 19.88
CA ALA A 488 -9.44 -16.78 19.22
C ALA A 488 -9.94 -15.54 19.99
N ALA A 489 -11.15 -15.60 20.55
CA ALA A 489 -11.72 -14.51 21.36
C ALA A 489 -10.86 -14.17 22.59
N ARG A 490 -10.14 -15.14 23.18
CA ARG A 490 -9.22 -14.90 24.31
C ARG A 490 -8.01 -14.05 23.93
N TYR A 491 -7.68 -14.00 22.65
CA TYR A 491 -6.63 -13.16 22.08
C TYR A 491 -7.19 -11.84 21.51
N GLY A 492 -8.49 -11.56 21.68
CA GLY A 492 -9.14 -10.36 21.14
C GLY A 492 -9.47 -10.48 19.63
N ILE A 493 -9.52 -11.69 19.09
CA ILE A 493 -9.85 -11.93 17.68
C ILE A 493 -11.34 -12.23 17.57
N GLY A 494 -12.09 -11.29 16.99
CA GLY A 494 -13.53 -11.42 16.77
C GLY A 494 -13.90 -12.37 15.61
N PRO A 495 -15.17 -12.83 15.55
CA PRO A 495 -15.66 -13.70 14.48
C PRO A 495 -15.59 -13.04 13.08
N ASP A 496 -15.61 -11.70 13.03
CA ASP A 496 -15.42 -10.88 11.82
C ASP A 496 -13.99 -10.94 11.25
N ARG A 497 -13.07 -11.65 11.91
CA ARG A 497 -11.70 -11.90 11.45
C ARG A 497 -11.41 -13.38 11.15
N ILE A 498 -12.41 -14.25 11.26
CA ILE A 498 -12.25 -15.71 11.14
C ILE A 498 -13.02 -16.25 9.93
N LEU A 499 -12.31 -16.98 9.07
CA LEU A 499 -12.90 -17.85 8.06
C LEU A 499 -12.81 -19.30 8.54
N ILE A 500 -13.87 -20.09 8.47
CA ILE A 500 -13.81 -21.52 8.78
C ILE A 500 -13.75 -22.33 7.49
N ASP A 501 -12.75 -23.21 7.40
CA ASP A 501 -12.67 -24.25 6.38
C ASP A 501 -13.14 -25.59 6.95
N CYS A 502 -14.28 -26.05 6.43
CA CYS A 502 -14.88 -27.32 6.79
C CYS A 502 -14.19 -28.54 6.14
N LEU A 503 -13.01 -28.37 5.56
CA LEU A 503 -12.09 -29.34 4.96
C LEU A 503 -12.77 -30.26 3.94
N VAL A 504 -12.74 -29.84 2.68
CA VAL A 504 -13.26 -30.62 1.55
C VAL A 504 -12.48 -31.92 1.36
N MET A 505 -13.19 -33.04 1.45
CA MET A 505 -12.66 -34.38 1.18
C MET A 505 -13.03 -34.85 -0.22
N THR A 506 -12.20 -35.72 -0.80
CA THR A 506 -12.44 -36.26 -2.14
C THR A 506 -13.67 -37.16 -2.19
N ALA A 507 -14.62 -36.85 -3.09
CA ALA A 507 -15.89 -37.55 -3.22
C ALA A 507 -15.74 -39.02 -3.64
N SER A 508 -14.70 -39.37 -4.40
CA SER A 508 -14.47 -40.76 -4.86
C SER A 508 -14.26 -41.75 -3.71
N THR A 509 -13.76 -41.28 -2.57
CA THR A 509 -13.49 -42.11 -1.38
C THR A 509 -14.40 -41.77 -0.21
N ASN A 510 -14.89 -40.52 -0.12
CA ASN A 510 -15.61 -39.99 1.04
C ASN A 510 -16.95 -39.36 0.66
N GLN A 511 -17.69 -39.95 -0.28
CA GLN A 511 -18.89 -39.34 -0.89
C GLN A 511 -19.92 -38.78 0.10
N ARG A 512 -20.19 -39.48 1.21
CA ARG A 512 -21.15 -39.02 2.23
C ARG A 512 -20.71 -37.75 2.94
N GLN A 513 -19.40 -37.49 3.01
CA GLN A 513 -18.88 -36.29 3.67
C GLN A 513 -19.14 -35.02 2.85
N ALA A 514 -19.35 -35.12 1.53
CA ALA A 514 -19.66 -33.95 0.69
C ALA A 514 -20.89 -33.18 1.20
N GLU A 515 -21.95 -33.90 1.59
CA GLU A 515 -23.15 -33.30 2.21
C GLU A 515 -22.87 -32.77 3.61
N GLN A 516 -22.07 -33.50 4.41
CA GLN A 516 -21.72 -33.10 5.77
C GLN A 516 -20.90 -31.80 5.79
N ILE A 517 -20.02 -31.58 4.81
CA ILE A 517 -19.23 -30.35 4.68
C ILE A 517 -20.13 -29.15 4.41
N LEU A 518 -21.08 -29.26 3.47
CA LEU A 518 -22.03 -28.20 3.17
C LEU A 518 -22.87 -27.86 4.41
N ARG A 519 -23.36 -28.88 5.12
CA ARG A 519 -24.13 -28.70 6.36
C ARG A 519 -23.29 -28.07 7.48
N ALA A 520 -22.02 -28.48 7.64
CA ALA A 520 -21.12 -27.90 8.63
C ALA A 520 -20.90 -26.40 8.39
N MET A 521 -20.74 -26.02 7.12
CA MET A 521 -20.56 -24.63 6.72
C MET A 521 -21.78 -23.78 7.07
N SER A 522 -22.99 -24.25 6.75
CA SER A 522 -24.22 -23.56 7.15
C SER A 522 -24.33 -23.40 8.67
N LEU A 523 -23.98 -24.44 9.45
CA LEU A 523 -23.93 -24.35 10.92
C LEU A 523 -22.94 -23.28 11.40
N CYS A 524 -21.74 -23.20 10.80
CA CYS A 524 -20.74 -22.20 11.18
C CYS A 524 -21.24 -20.78 10.87
N LYS A 525 -21.83 -20.57 9.68
CA LYS A 525 -22.43 -19.27 9.29
C LYS A 525 -23.55 -18.85 10.24
N GLU A 526 -24.50 -19.74 10.48
CA GLU A 526 -25.73 -19.42 11.23
C GLU A 526 -25.47 -19.24 12.74
N ARG A 527 -24.54 -20.02 13.32
CA ARG A 527 -24.40 -20.09 14.78
C ARG A 527 -23.16 -19.39 15.32
N LEU A 528 -22.10 -19.24 14.51
CA LEU A 528 -20.86 -18.55 14.93
C LEU A 528 -20.72 -17.16 14.30
N GLY A 529 -21.46 -16.84 13.24
CA GLY A 529 -21.38 -15.54 12.55
C GLY A 529 -20.05 -15.30 11.83
N VAL A 530 -19.27 -16.37 11.59
CA VAL A 530 -17.98 -16.33 10.90
C VAL A 530 -18.15 -16.31 9.38
N LYS A 531 -17.06 -16.07 8.65
CA LYS A 531 -16.98 -16.33 7.22
C LYS A 531 -16.58 -17.78 6.96
N CYS A 532 -16.78 -18.26 5.74
CA CYS A 532 -16.40 -19.62 5.36
C CYS A 532 -15.52 -19.61 4.12
N ALA A 533 -14.46 -20.41 4.15
CA ALA A 533 -13.56 -20.67 3.03
C ALA A 533 -13.54 -22.18 2.73
N LEU A 534 -13.29 -22.57 1.48
CA LEU A 534 -13.18 -23.99 1.12
C LEU A 534 -12.22 -24.19 -0.06
N GLY A 535 -11.33 -25.19 0.07
CA GLY A 535 -10.59 -25.78 -1.06
C GLY A 535 -11.48 -26.59 -1.99
N VAL A 536 -12.20 -25.92 -2.90
CA VAL A 536 -13.25 -26.50 -3.76
C VAL A 536 -12.68 -27.59 -4.68
N SER A 537 -11.45 -27.41 -5.17
CA SER A 537 -10.78 -28.32 -6.10
C SER A 537 -10.62 -29.76 -5.56
N ASN A 538 -10.64 -29.93 -4.22
CA ASN A 538 -10.40 -31.21 -3.55
C ASN A 538 -11.52 -32.24 -3.75
N ILE A 539 -12.76 -31.79 -3.96
CA ILE A 539 -13.94 -32.66 -4.07
C ILE A 539 -13.81 -33.67 -5.22
N SER A 540 -13.11 -33.27 -6.28
CA SER A 540 -13.10 -33.95 -7.58
C SER A 540 -11.87 -34.82 -7.85
N PHE A 541 -10.91 -34.90 -6.92
CA PHE A 541 -9.70 -35.71 -7.13
C PHE A 541 -10.04 -37.17 -7.50
N GLY A 542 -9.28 -37.74 -8.44
CA GLY A 542 -9.48 -39.13 -8.88
C GLY A 542 -10.71 -39.39 -9.75
N LEU A 543 -11.54 -38.39 -10.06
CA LEU A 543 -12.75 -38.54 -10.90
C LEU A 543 -12.57 -37.91 -12.29
N PRO A 544 -13.27 -38.40 -13.34
CA PRO A 544 -13.32 -37.75 -14.65
C PRO A 544 -14.14 -36.46 -14.59
N ALA A 545 -13.98 -35.60 -15.61
CA ALA A 545 -14.71 -34.33 -15.73
C ALA A 545 -14.65 -33.46 -14.46
N ARG A 546 -13.48 -33.40 -13.81
CA ARG A 546 -13.27 -32.68 -12.54
C ARG A 546 -13.85 -31.26 -12.51
N PRO A 547 -13.65 -30.41 -13.54
CA PRO A 547 -14.19 -29.06 -13.53
C PRO A 547 -15.72 -29.01 -13.48
N LEU A 548 -16.41 -30.01 -14.03
CA LEU A 548 -17.88 -30.10 -13.98
C LEU A 548 -18.36 -30.48 -12.57
N LEU A 549 -17.81 -31.54 -11.99
CA LEU A 549 -18.19 -31.95 -10.63
C LEU A 549 -17.84 -30.86 -9.61
N GLY A 550 -16.66 -30.26 -9.76
CA GLY A 550 -16.22 -29.15 -8.93
C GLY A 550 -17.18 -27.97 -9.03
N SER A 551 -17.57 -27.53 -10.24
CA SER A 551 -18.42 -26.35 -10.40
C SER A 551 -19.83 -26.58 -9.85
N VAL A 552 -20.36 -27.80 -9.96
CA VAL A 552 -21.64 -28.18 -9.32
C VAL A 552 -21.53 -28.14 -7.80
N PHE A 553 -20.43 -28.66 -7.23
CA PHE A 553 -20.19 -28.56 -5.79
C PHE A 553 -20.00 -27.11 -5.34
N LEU A 554 -19.30 -26.28 -6.12
CA LEU A 554 -19.13 -24.85 -5.86
C LEU A 554 -20.48 -24.12 -5.77
N ALA A 555 -21.38 -24.36 -6.72
CA ALA A 555 -22.73 -23.78 -6.69
C ALA A 555 -23.52 -24.20 -5.44
N ALA A 556 -23.42 -25.48 -5.05
CA ALA A 556 -24.02 -25.97 -3.81
C ALA A 556 -23.38 -25.35 -2.56
N ALA A 557 -22.07 -25.14 -2.57
CA ALA A 557 -21.33 -24.50 -1.50
C ALA A 557 -21.72 -23.02 -1.33
N PHE A 558 -21.88 -22.27 -2.42
CA PHE A 558 -22.41 -20.91 -2.33
C PHE A 558 -23.81 -20.89 -1.70
N GLY A 559 -24.70 -21.79 -2.12
CA GLY A 559 -26.03 -21.93 -1.50
C GLY A 559 -26.01 -22.33 -0.03
N ALA A 560 -24.94 -22.98 0.45
CA ALA A 560 -24.73 -23.32 1.85
C ALA A 560 -24.00 -22.23 2.66
N GLY A 561 -23.60 -21.12 2.01
CA GLY A 561 -23.02 -19.93 2.66
C GLY A 561 -21.50 -19.74 2.48
N LEU A 562 -20.88 -20.37 1.47
CA LEU A 562 -19.45 -20.17 1.17
C LEU A 562 -19.16 -18.71 0.77
N ASP A 563 -18.26 -18.04 1.47
CA ASP A 563 -17.85 -16.65 1.16
C ASP A 563 -16.56 -16.62 0.30
N ALA A 564 -15.59 -17.50 0.58
CA ALA A 564 -14.27 -17.44 -0.02
C ALA A 564 -13.81 -18.80 -0.62
N PRO A 565 -14.19 -19.15 -1.86
CA PRO A 565 -13.69 -20.35 -2.51
C PRO A 565 -12.20 -20.25 -2.84
N ILE A 566 -11.41 -21.21 -2.35
CA ILE A 566 -10.02 -21.43 -2.78
C ILE A 566 -10.08 -22.36 -4.00
N MET A 567 -9.77 -21.81 -5.17
CA MET A 567 -9.93 -22.49 -6.46
C MET A 567 -9.01 -21.94 -7.56
N ASN A 568 -8.90 -22.65 -8.68
CA ASN A 568 -8.19 -22.18 -9.85
C ASN A 568 -9.05 -21.19 -10.67
N PRO A 569 -8.73 -19.88 -10.68
CA PRO A 569 -9.51 -18.88 -11.43
C PRO A 569 -9.41 -19.08 -12.95
N GLY A 570 -8.38 -19.76 -13.45
CA GLY A 570 -8.25 -20.11 -14.86
C GLY A 570 -9.26 -21.18 -15.34
N SER A 571 -10.04 -21.78 -14.45
CA SER A 571 -11.11 -22.70 -14.82
C SER A 571 -12.35 -21.92 -15.25
N LYS A 572 -12.64 -21.93 -16.57
CA LYS A 572 -13.84 -21.29 -17.12
C LYS A 572 -15.12 -21.74 -16.40
N ARG A 573 -15.31 -23.05 -16.16
CA ARG A 573 -16.50 -23.56 -15.46
C ARG A 573 -16.66 -23.04 -14.02
N PHE A 574 -15.54 -22.87 -13.30
CA PHE A 574 -15.62 -22.32 -11.96
C PHE A 574 -15.99 -20.84 -12.00
N MET A 575 -15.32 -20.06 -12.85
CA MET A 575 -15.64 -18.63 -12.99
C MET A 575 -17.05 -18.41 -13.54
N ASP A 576 -17.52 -19.26 -14.47
CA ASP A 576 -18.91 -19.24 -14.93
C ASP A 576 -19.89 -19.36 -13.75
N THR A 577 -19.60 -20.28 -12.82
CA THR A 577 -20.40 -20.44 -11.60
C THR A 577 -20.32 -19.23 -10.68
N VAL A 578 -19.13 -18.64 -10.49
CA VAL A 578 -18.94 -17.42 -9.67
C VAL A 578 -19.75 -16.26 -10.22
N TYR A 579 -19.58 -15.91 -11.50
CA TYR A 579 -20.27 -14.78 -12.11
C TYR A 579 -21.78 -15.00 -12.17
N SER A 580 -22.25 -16.22 -12.48
CA SER A 580 -23.67 -16.54 -12.39
C SER A 580 -24.20 -16.38 -10.98
N TYR A 581 -23.46 -16.83 -9.96
CA TYR A 581 -23.91 -16.70 -8.58
C TYR A 581 -23.90 -15.23 -8.10
N ARG A 582 -22.92 -14.41 -8.48
CA ARG A 582 -22.89 -12.97 -8.18
C ARG A 582 -24.17 -12.25 -8.62
N VAL A 583 -24.76 -12.65 -9.75
CA VAL A 583 -26.08 -12.15 -10.18
C VAL A 583 -27.19 -12.65 -9.24
N LEU A 584 -27.20 -13.94 -8.91
CA LEU A 584 -28.23 -14.55 -8.05
C LEU A 584 -28.19 -14.07 -6.61
N SER A 585 -27.00 -13.70 -6.10
CA SER A 585 -26.80 -13.16 -4.76
C SER A 585 -26.93 -11.63 -4.69
N VAL A 586 -27.29 -10.98 -5.80
CA VAL A 586 -27.45 -9.51 -5.90
C VAL A 586 -26.12 -8.77 -5.64
N GLU A 587 -24.98 -9.43 -5.84
CA GLU A 587 -23.65 -8.80 -5.78
C GLU A 587 -23.35 -8.01 -7.07
N ASP A 588 -23.80 -8.53 -8.22
CA ASP A 588 -23.74 -7.84 -9.53
C ASP A 588 -25.11 -7.22 -9.85
N GLU A 589 -25.46 -6.15 -9.12
CA GLU A 589 -26.72 -5.43 -9.31
C GLU A 589 -26.79 -4.82 -10.72
N GLY A 590 -27.87 -5.12 -11.45
CA GLY A 590 -28.00 -4.78 -12.88
C GLY A 590 -27.29 -5.76 -13.82
N SER A 591 -26.57 -6.75 -13.30
CA SER A 591 -25.88 -7.81 -14.07
C SER A 591 -24.84 -7.28 -15.05
N THR A 592 -24.23 -6.14 -14.75
CA THR A 592 -23.30 -5.45 -15.66
C THR A 592 -22.07 -6.32 -15.92
N GLY A 593 -21.44 -6.84 -14.87
CA GLY A 593 -20.24 -7.68 -15.01
C GLY A 593 -20.53 -8.99 -15.73
N TYR A 594 -21.70 -9.58 -15.48
CA TYR A 594 -22.17 -10.77 -16.19
C TYR A 594 -22.39 -10.48 -17.68
N ILE A 595 -23.09 -9.39 -18.03
CA ILE A 595 -23.37 -9.01 -19.43
C ILE A 595 -22.07 -8.74 -20.18
N GLU A 596 -21.15 -7.96 -19.60
CA GLU A 596 -19.86 -7.66 -20.22
C GLU A 596 -19.06 -8.94 -20.51
N ARG A 597 -18.98 -9.84 -19.53
CA ARG A 597 -18.24 -11.11 -19.67
C ARG A 597 -18.84 -12.03 -20.73
N TYR A 598 -20.17 -12.09 -20.84
CA TYR A 598 -20.87 -13.04 -21.70
C TYR A 598 -21.51 -12.41 -22.94
N ALA A 599 -21.16 -11.17 -23.29
CA ALA A 599 -21.70 -10.45 -24.45
C ALA A 599 -21.55 -11.23 -25.78
N SER A 600 -20.46 -11.99 -25.92
CA SER A 600 -20.15 -12.83 -27.08
C SER A 600 -20.31 -14.34 -26.79
N TRP A 601 -20.98 -14.72 -25.70
CA TRP A 601 -21.05 -16.11 -25.28
C TRP A 601 -21.83 -16.99 -26.26
N THR A 602 -21.27 -18.17 -26.54
CA THR A 602 -21.91 -19.21 -27.32
C THR A 602 -22.16 -20.43 -26.44
N ASP A 603 -23.36 -20.98 -26.53
CA ASP A 603 -23.74 -22.17 -25.77
C ASP A 603 -22.96 -23.39 -26.26
N PRO A 604 -22.05 -23.95 -25.43
CA PRO A 604 -21.23 -25.09 -25.83
C PRO A 604 -22.03 -26.38 -25.99
N TYR A 605 -23.29 -26.41 -25.54
CA TYR A 605 -24.19 -27.56 -25.66
C TYR A 605 -25.24 -27.39 -26.75
N LYS A 606 -25.24 -26.26 -27.47
CA LYS A 606 -26.18 -26.02 -28.56
C LYS A 606 -25.86 -26.92 -29.75
N ILE A 607 -26.67 -27.97 -29.92
CA ILE A 607 -26.58 -28.86 -31.08
C ILE A 607 -27.05 -28.08 -32.32
N ALA A 608 -26.16 -27.96 -33.31
CA ALA A 608 -26.50 -27.33 -34.58
C ALA A 608 -27.68 -28.07 -35.24
N ALA A 609 -28.66 -27.33 -35.75
CA ALA A 609 -29.91 -27.87 -36.31
C ALA A 609 -29.73 -28.72 -37.59
N ASN A 610 -28.49 -29.01 -38.03
CA ASN A 610 -28.21 -29.78 -39.23
C ASN A 610 -27.02 -30.77 -39.02
N PRO A 611 -27.27 -32.09 -38.98
CA PRO A 611 -26.23 -33.09 -38.64
C PRO A 611 -25.13 -33.26 -39.71
N ALA A 612 -25.31 -32.73 -40.92
CA ALA A 612 -24.44 -33.00 -42.07
C ALA A 612 -23.12 -32.19 -42.08
N ALA A 613 -22.92 -31.27 -41.13
CA ALA A 613 -21.67 -30.49 -41.00
C ALA A 613 -20.83 -30.89 -39.76
N ALA A 614 -21.26 -31.89 -38.99
CA ALA A 614 -20.69 -32.21 -37.68
C ALA A 614 -19.53 -33.24 -37.70
N GLN A 615 -18.83 -33.41 -38.83
CA GLN A 615 -17.67 -34.32 -38.94
C GLN A 615 -16.32 -33.57 -38.90
N THR A 616 -16.12 -32.62 -37.99
CA THR A 616 -14.75 -32.12 -37.67
C THR A 616 -14.69 -31.46 -36.29
N VAL A 617 -15.05 -32.16 -35.20
CA VAL A 617 -14.58 -31.74 -33.87
C VAL A 617 -14.14 -32.97 -33.10
N SER A 618 -12.82 -33.14 -33.08
CA SER A 618 -12.09 -34.21 -32.42
C SER A 618 -12.13 -34.06 -30.89
N THR A 619 -11.98 -35.21 -30.24
CA THR A 619 -11.95 -35.46 -28.79
C THR A 619 -10.97 -34.58 -28.00
N ASP A 620 -11.46 -34.01 -26.91
CA ASP A 620 -10.68 -33.33 -25.86
C ASP A 620 -9.61 -34.26 -25.26
N THR A 621 -8.37 -34.08 -25.69
CA THR A 621 -7.18 -34.36 -24.89
C THR A 621 -6.77 -33.09 -24.14
N VAL A 622 -6.45 -33.28 -22.85
CA VAL A 622 -5.88 -32.29 -21.92
C VAL A 622 -4.87 -31.36 -22.62
N PRO A 623 -4.98 -30.01 -22.51
CA PRO A 623 -3.90 -29.15 -22.96
C PRO A 623 -2.71 -29.31 -22.01
N ALA A 624 -1.63 -29.87 -22.54
CA ALA A 624 -0.30 -29.55 -22.07
C ALA A 624 -0.07 -28.04 -22.28
N ALA A 625 0.75 -27.44 -21.42
CA ALA A 625 1.17 -26.05 -21.57
C ALA A 625 1.75 -25.81 -22.99
N GLY A 626 1.16 -24.87 -23.74
CA GLY A 626 1.63 -24.47 -25.07
C GLY A 626 0.52 -23.78 -25.88
N THR A 627 0.71 -22.49 -26.12
CA THR A 627 0.29 -21.65 -27.27
C THR A 627 -0.88 -22.09 -28.15
N ASP A 628 -1.96 -21.29 -28.13
CA ASP A 628 -2.62 -20.68 -29.30
C ASP A 628 -4.12 -20.49 -29.05
N GLY A 629 -4.47 -19.26 -28.68
CA GLY A 629 -5.81 -18.71 -28.83
C GLY A 629 -5.66 -17.40 -29.59
N THR A 630 -5.67 -17.47 -30.92
CA THR A 630 -5.65 -16.29 -31.79
C THR A 630 -7.04 -15.64 -31.79
N ASP A 631 -7.29 -14.77 -30.82
CA ASP A 631 -8.11 -13.58 -31.07
C ASP A 631 -7.19 -12.52 -31.68
N GLY A 632 -7.57 -11.98 -32.83
CA GLY A 632 -6.78 -11.01 -33.59
C GLY A 632 -6.68 -9.67 -32.87
N ASN A 633 -5.83 -9.57 -31.84
CA ASN A 633 -5.17 -8.35 -31.33
C ASN A 633 -4.22 -8.60 -30.14
N ASP A 634 -3.97 -9.86 -29.70
CA ASP A 634 -3.18 -10.12 -28.49
C ASP A 634 -1.67 -10.10 -28.81
N ASP A 635 -1.10 -8.89 -28.91
CA ASP A 635 0.35 -8.70 -28.94
C ASP A 635 0.96 -9.18 -27.61
N PRO A 636 1.79 -10.24 -27.62
CA PRO A 636 2.34 -10.84 -26.41
C PRO A 636 3.31 -9.89 -25.69
N ILE A 637 4.04 -9.03 -26.42
CA ILE A 637 4.92 -8.03 -25.81
C ILE A 637 4.09 -7.00 -25.07
N ARG A 638 3.06 -6.46 -25.72
CA ARG A 638 2.12 -5.53 -25.09
C ARG A 638 1.55 -6.10 -23.81
N ARG A 639 1.06 -7.34 -23.83
CA ARG A 639 0.53 -8.00 -22.63
C ARG A 639 1.58 -8.15 -21.54
N MET A 640 2.80 -8.56 -21.86
CA MET A 640 3.87 -8.74 -20.87
C MET A 640 4.34 -7.40 -20.26
N VAL A 641 4.45 -6.35 -21.07
CA VAL A 641 4.80 -5.00 -20.61
C VAL A 641 3.70 -4.45 -19.71
N VAL A 642 2.45 -4.42 -20.17
CA VAL A 642 1.31 -3.89 -19.40
C VAL A 642 1.11 -4.67 -18.10
N SER A 643 1.40 -5.97 -18.08
CA SER A 643 1.27 -6.77 -16.86
C SER A 643 2.55 -6.83 -16.00
N GLY A 644 3.64 -6.16 -16.39
CA GLY A 644 4.90 -6.14 -15.65
C GLY A 644 5.69 -7.46 -15.63
N ARG A 645 5.45 -8.37 -16.58
CA ARG A 645 6.07 -9.70 -16.64
C ARG A 645 7.48 -9.68 -17.25
N LYS A 646 8.47 -9.30 -16.45
CA LYS A 646 9.88 -9.24 -16.90
C LYS A 646 10.55 -10.59 -17.19
N GLY A 647 10.14 -11.68 -16.51
CA GLY A 647 10.84 -12.97 -16.61
C GLY A 647 10.71 -13.66 -17.99
N GLU A 648 9.56 -13.50 -18.64
CA GLU A 648 9.25 -14.17 -19.92
C GLU A 648 9.58 -13.29 -21.14
N ILE A 649 9.72 -11.96 -20.94
CA ILE A 649 9.79 -11.01 -22.04
C ILE A 649 11.05 -11.12 -22.88
N ALA A 650 12.20 -11.50 -22.29
CA ALA A 650 13.44 -11.68 -23.04
C ALA A 650 13.30 -12.79 -24.09
N ALA A 651 12.77 -13.95 -23.68
CA ALA A 651 12.59 -15.08 -24.58
C ALA A 651 11.57 -14.78 -25.69
N GLU A 652 10.48 -14.07 -25.36
CA GLU A 652 9.48 -13.68 -26.35
C GLU A 652 10.00 -12.61 -27.31
N THR A 653 10.79 -11.66 -26.82
CA THR A 653 11.47 -10.65 -27.64
C THR A 653 12.43 -11.31 -28.63
N GLU A 654 13.23 -12.30 -28.19
CA GLU A 654 14.10 -13.07 -29.09
C GLU A 654 13.31 -13.83 -30.16
N ARG A 655 12.15 -14.38 -29.80
CA ARG A 655 11.27 -15.08 -30.74
C ARG A 655 10.75 -14.13 -31.82
N LEU A 656 10.29 -12.94 -31.44
CA LEU A 656 9.73 -11.96 -32.38
C LEU A 656 10.80 -11.29 -33.24
N LEU A 657 12.01 -11.08 -32.71
CA LEU A 657 13.17 -10.59 -33.49
C LEU A 657 13.58 -11.52 -34.64
N ALA A 658 13.11 -12.78 -34.64
CA ALA A 658 13.32 -13.68 -35.77
C ALA A 658 12.48 -13.28 -37.00
N ASP A 659 11.31 -12.67 -36.77
CA ASP A 659 10.29 -12.39 -37.79
C ASP A 659 10.06 -10.88 -38.02
N HIS A 660 10.53 -10.00 -37.12
CA HIS A 660 10.31 -8.55 -37.14
C HIS A 660 11.63 -7.77 -37.05
N ASP A 661 11.64 -6.56 -37.59
CA ASP A 661 12.76 -5.62 -37.43
C ASP A 661 12.82 -5.10 -35.98
N ALA A 662 14.04 -4.81 -35.51
CA ALA A 662 14.24 -4.32 -34.15
C ALA A 662 13.52 -2.98 -33.88
N MET A 663 13.51 -2.07 -34.85
CA MET A 663 12.81 -0.78 -34.72
C MET A 663 11.30 -0.94 -34.85
N ASP A 664 10.84 -1.92 -35.63
CA ASP A 664 9.42 -2.28 -35.72
C ASP A 664 8.89 -2.76 -34.36
N LEU A 665 9.62 -3.66 -33.69
CA LEU A 665 9.28 -4.11 -32.34
C LEU A 665 9.25 -2.97 -31.32
N ILE A 666 10.23 -2.07 -31.36
CA ILE A 666 10.26 -0.92 -30.45
C ILE A 666 9.03 -0.01 -30.70
N ASN A 667 8.81 0.39 -31.95
CA ASN A 667 7.83 1.42 -32.29
C ASN A 667 6.38 0.93 -32.27
N ASN A 668 6.14 -0.34 -32.63
CA ASN A 668 4.78 -0.87 -32.80
C ASN A 668 4.34 -1.80 -31.67
N HIS A 669 5.25 -2.25 -30.79
CA HIS A 669 4.92 -3.14 -29.66
C HIS A 669 5.27 -2.51 -28.30
N PHE A 670 6.54 -2.15 -28.08
CA PHE A 670 6.98 -1.65 -26.77
C PHE A 670 6.45 -0.23 -26.45
N ILE A 671 6.58 0.71 -27.39
CA ILE A 671 6.10 2.10 -27.18
C ILE A 671 4.57 2.13 -26.92
N PRO A 672 3.71 1.52 -27.76
CA PRO A 672 2.27 1.52 -27.51
C PRO A 672 1.87 0.86 -26.20
N ALA A 673 2.63 -0.15 -25.75
CA ALA A 673 2.39 -0.78 -24.45
C ALA A 673 2.74 0.14 -23.27
N LEU A 674 3.84 0.89 -23.36
CA LEU A 674 4.21 1.89 -22.37
C LEU A 674 3.21 3.06 -22.34
N ASP A 675 2.70 3.48 -23.50
CA ASP A 675 1.67 4.52 -23.60
C ASP A 675 0.37 4.09 -22.91
N GLU A 676 -0.05 2.82 -23.11
CA GLU A 676 -1.19 2.26 -22.41
C GLU A 676 -0.99 2.21 -20.89
N VAL A 677 0.20 1.83 -20.43
CA VAL A 677 0.54 1.87 -19.00
C VAL A 677 0.42 3.29 -18.45
N GLY A 678 0.88 4.29 -19.21
CA GLY A 678 0.69 5.71 -18.90
C GLY A 678 -0.79 6.09 -18.79
N ILE A 679 -1.64 5.65 -19.73
CA ILE A 679 -3.09 5.87 -19.69
C ILE A 679 -3.74 5.19 -18.47
N LEU A 680 -3.32 3.97 -18.13
CA LEU A 680 -3.84 3.25 -16.96
C LEU A 680 -3.42 3.92 -15.64
N PHE A 681 -2.22 4.51 -15.61
CA PHE A 681 -1.75 5.34 -14.50
C PHE A 681 -2.55 6.63 -14.36
N ASP A 682 -2.76 7.37 -15.46
CA ASP A 682 -3.59 8.58 -15.47
C ASP A 682 -5.05 8.31 -15.04
N GLN A 683 -5.56 7.09 -15.29
CA GLN A 683 -6.90 6.65 -14.87
C GLN A 683 -6.97 6.17 -13.41
N GLY A 684 -5.84 6.13 -12.68
CA GLY A 684 -5.77 5.60 -11.32
C GLY A 684 -6.06 4.10 -11.23
N LYS A 685 -5.90 3.35 -12.35
CA LYS A 685 -6.02 1.89 -12.40
C LYS A 685 -4.69 1.22 -12.11
N PHE A 686 -3.61 1.83 -12.60
CA PHE A 686 -2.23 1.48 -12.27
C PHE A 686 -1.66 2.55 -11.34
N PHE A 687 -0.72 2.14 -10.51
CA PHE A 687 -0.01 3.03 -9.62
C PHE A 687 1.49 2.90 -9.86
N LEU A 688 2.29 3.68 -9.13
CA LEU A 688 3.73 3.69 -9.30
C LEU A 688 4.37 2.29 -9.32
N PRO A 689 4.02 1.34 -8.42
CA PRO A 689 4.58 -0.01 -8.47
C PRO A 689 4.37 -0.72 -9.82
N GLN A 690 3.16 -0.63 -10.39
CA GLN A 690 2.84 -1.26 -11.67
C GLN A 690 3.52 -0.55 -12.84
N LEU A 691 3.63 0.78 -12.79
CA LEU A 691 4.40 1.56 -13.75
C LEU A 691 5.88 1.15 -13.75
N MET A 692 6.48 1.00 -12.57
CA MET A 692 7.87 0.52 -12.41
C MET A 692 8.05 -0.91 -12.93
N ALA A 693 7.14 -1.82 -12.58
CA ALA A 693 7.19 -3.21 -13.05
C ALA A 693 7.08 -3.30 -14.57
N SER A 694 6.19 -2.50 -15.17
CA SER A 694 6.00 -2.43 -16.62
C SER A 694 7.24 -1.86 -17.33
N ALA A 695 7.83 -0.80 -16.78
CA ALA A 695 9.02 -0.19 -17.33
C ALA A 695 10.25 -1.11 -17.24
N GLU A 696 10.41 -1.86 -16.14
CA GLU A 696 11.45 -2.88 -16.00
C GLU A 696 11.26 -4.04 -16.99
N ALA A 697 10.01 -4.49 -17.19
CA ALA A 697 9.72 -5.49 -18.22
C ALA A 697 10.12 -4.97 -19.62
N ALA A 698 9.72 -3.74 -19.97
CA ALA A 698 10.13 -3.11 -21.23
C ALA A 698 11.65 -3.00 -21.36
N ARG A 699 12.35 -2.60 -20.28
CA ARG A 699 13.83 -2.51 -20.24
C ARG A 699 14.50 -3.84 -20.55
N VAL A 700 14.04 -4.95 -19.97
CA VAL A 700 14.54 -6.30 -20.27
C VAL A 700 14.35 -6.66 -21.75
N GLY A 701 13.22 -6.26 -22.34
CA GLY A 701 12.98 -6.37 -23.78
C GLY A 701 13.98 -5.54 -24.60
N PHE A 702 14.13 -4.25 -24.30
CA PHE A 702 15.08 -3.37 -24.98
C PHE A 702 16.53 -3.85 -24.86
N ASP A 703 16.96 -4.33 -23.70
CA ASP A 703 18.29 -4.90 -23.50
C ASP A 703 18.51 -6.16 -24.34
N THR A 704 17.45 -6.94 -24.56
CA THR A 704 17.47 -8.11 -25.44
C THR A 704 17.63 -7.71 -26.90
N ILE A 705 16.93 -6.65 -27.34
CA ILE A 705 17.10 -6.05 -28.67
C ILE A 705 18.52 -5.50 -28.84
N LYS A 706 19.02 -4.70 -27.87
CA LYS A 706 20.38 -4.13 -27.84
C LYS A 706 21.47 -5.18 -28.03
N ARG A 707 21.35 -6.35 -27.38
CA ARG A 707 22.33 -7.44 -27.49
C ARG A 707 22.40 -8.07 -28.88
N ARG A 708 21.34 -7.96 -29.69
CA ARG A 708 21.25 -8.50 -31.04
C ARG A 708 21.62 -7.48 -32.13
N MET A 709 21.60 -6.19 -31.81
CA MET A 709 21.95 -5.12 -32.74
C MET A 709 23.46 -4.81 -32.73
N PRO A 710 24.05 -4.41 -33.87
CA PRO A 710 25.39 -3.83 -33.91
C PRO A 710 25.47 -2.58 -33.01
N ALA A 711 26.60 -2.38 -32.32
CA ALA A 711 26.82 -1.19 -31.51
C ALA A 711 26.72 0.09 -32.36
N GLY A 712 25.72 0.93 -32.08
CA GLY A 712 25.52 2.24 -32.71
C GLY A 712 24.20 2.48 -33.45
N GLU A 713 23.29 1.51 -33.52
CA GLU A 713 22.00 1.66 -34.23
C GLU A 713 20.81 2.13 -33.38
N ILE A 714 20.94 2.18 -32.05
CA ILE A 714 19.90 2.77 -31.18
C ILE A 714 20.27 4.23 -30.93
N ALA A 715 19.53 5.13 -31.58
CA ALA A 715 19.69 6.57 -31.38
C ALA A 715 19.28 6.96 -29.95
N ASP A 716 20.19 7.65 -29.24
CA ASP A 716 19.89 8.36 -27.99
C ASP A 716 18.80 9.41 -28.28
N LYS A 717 17.63 9.30 -27.64
CA LYS A 717 16.52 10.24 -27.88
C LYS A 717 16.84 11.66 -27.40
N GLY A 718 17.83 11.81 -26.53
CA GLY A 718 18.24 13.11 -26.01
C GLY A 718 18.86 13.01 -24.62
N LYS A 719 19.63 14.03 -24.27
CA LYS A 719 20.26 14.15 -22.96
C LYS A 719 19.47 15.07 -22.04
N ILE A 720 19.12 14.56 -20.86
CA ILE A 720 18.32 15.25 -19.86
C ILE A 720 19.13 15.34 -18.57
N CYS A 721 19.07 16.47 -17.87
CA CYS A 721 19.64 16.60 -16.52
C CYS A 721 18.50 16.65 -15.51
N VAL A 722 18.60 15.94 -14.39
CA VAL A 722 17.62 16.00 -13.30
C VAL A 722 18.32 16.28 -11.97
N ALA A 723 17.71 17.13 -11.13
CA ALA A 723 18.26 17.52 -9.82
C ALA A 723 17.14 17.85 -8.83
N THR A 724 17.35 17.49 -7.56
CA THR A 724 16.57 18.04 -6.45
C THR A 724 17.30 19.32 -6.00
N VAL A 725 16.55 20.41 -5.88
CA VAL A 725 17.11 21.75 -5.69
C VAL A 725 17.82 21.90 -4.34
N LYS A 726 18.70 22.90 -4.24
CA LYS A 726 19.45 23.21 -3.01
C LYS A 726 18.53 23.36 -1.79
N GLY A 727 18.97 22.79 -0.68
CA GLY A 727 18.24 22.73 0.58
C GLY A 727 17.18 21.65 0.65
N ASP A 728 16.92 20.93 -0.45
CA ASP A 728 15.96 19.85 -0.49
C ASP A 728 16.67 18.49 -0.62
N ILE A 729 16.42 17.62 0.36
CA ILE A 729 17.00 16.28 0.42
C ILE A 729 16.05 15.20 -0.09
N HIS A 730 14.83 15.57 -0.50
CA HIS A 730 13.83 14.63 -0.97
C HIS A 730 14.03 14.37 -2.47
N ASP A 731 14.41 13.14 -2.80
CA ASP A 731 14.84 12.80 -4.17
C ASP A 731 14.02 11.66 -4.80
N ILE A 732 12.97 11.20 -4.12
CA ILE A 732 12.09 10.12 -4.57
C ILE A 732 11.47 10.46 -5.94
N GLY A 733 10.80 11.61 -6.06
CA GLY A 733 10.15 12.04 -7.30
C GLY A 733 11.14 12.15 -8.47
N LYS A 734 12.30 12.79 -8.25
CA LYS A 734 13.40 12.89 -9.22
C LYS A 734 13.91 11.52 -9.66
N ASN A 735 14.12 10.59 -8.73
CA ASN A 735 14.61 9.24 -9.03
C ASN A 735 13.62 8.47 -9.93
N ILE A 736 12.33 8.67 -9.74
CA ILE A 736 11.29 8.07 -10.59
C ILE A 736 11.29 8.70 -11.97
N VAL A 737 11.34 10.03 -12.07
CA VAL A 737 11.45 10.74 -13.36
C VAL A 737 12.69 10.25 -14.13
N LYS A 738 13.84 10.16 -13.46
CA LYS A 738 15.07 9.61 -14.04
C LYS A 738 14.84 8.21 -14.60
N MET A 739 14.33 7.31 -13.76
CA MET A 739 14.13 5.91 -14.13
C MET A 739 13.14 5.78 -15.30
N LEU A 740 12.05 6.55 -15.32
CA LEU A 740 11.12 6.56 -16.46
C LEU A 740 11.80 7.08 -17.72
N LEU A 741 12.48 8.22 -17.68
CA LEU A 741 13.16 8.79 -18.84
C LEU A 741 14.26 7.85 -19.39
N ASP A 742 15.04 7.20 -18.50
CA ASP A 742 16.00 6.17 -18.89
C ASP A 742 15.31 5.00 -19.63
N ASN A 743 14.13 4.58 -19.14
CA ASN A 743 13.34 3.51 -19.76
C ASN A 743 12.69 3.91 -21.10
N TYR A 744 12.40 5.20 -21.31
CA TYR A 744 11.91 5.74 -22.57
C TYR A 744 13.00 5.95 -23.63
N GLY A 745 14.27 5.70 -23.28
CA GLY A 745 15.42 5.75 -24.17
C GLY A 745 16.19 7.08 -24.18
N TYR A 746 16.01 7.91 -23.15
CA TYR A 746 16.80 9.13 -22.94
C TYR A 746 18.07 8.83 -22.13
N THR A 747 19.10 9.65 -22.30
CA THR A 747 20.29 9.61 -21.43
C THR A 747 20.11 10.61 -20.29
N VAL A 748 19.84 10.12 -19.07
CA VAL A 748 19.59 10.99 -17.91
C VAL A 748 20.84 11.18 -17.05
N PHE A 749 21.23 12.44 -16.85
CA PHE A 749 22.26 12.86 -15.92
C PHE A 749 21.61 13.29 -14.61
N ASP A 750 21.77 12.47 -13.59
CA ASP A 750 21.22 12.71 -12.28
C ASP A 750 22.27 13.34 -11.35
N LEU A 751 22.01 14.57 -10.91
CA LEU A 751 22.89 15.31 -10.00
C LEU A 751 22.61 15.02 -8.52
N GLY A 752 21.58 14.24 -8.21
CA GLY A 752 21.22 13.89 -6.84
C GLY A 752 20.38 14.96 -6.16
N ARG A 753 20.64 15.16 -4.87
CA ARG A 753 19.88 16.01 -3.95
C ARG A 753 20.74 17.10 -3.33
N ASP A 754 20.09 18.15 -2.82
CA ASP A 754 20.75 19.35 -2.32
C ASP A 754 21.75 19.95 -3.34
N VAL A 755 21.31 20.06 -4.60
CA VAL A 755 22.21 20.43 -5.70
C VAL A 755 22.32 21.94 -5.84
N ASP A 756 23.55 22.46 -5.81
CA ASP A 756 23.81 23.89 -6.01
C ASP A 756 23.46 24.32 -7.45
N PRO A 757 22.81 25.49 -7.67
CA PRO A 757 22.47 25.99 -8.99
C PRO A 757 23.66 26.04 -9.97
N GLN A 758 24.88 26.29 -9.47
CA GLN A 758 26.08 26.33 -10.29
C GLN A 758 26.49 24.95 -10.81
N GLU A 759 26.23 23.89 -10.05
CA GLU A 759 26.50 22.51 -10.46
C GLU A 759 25.55 22.06 -11.57
N VAL A 760 24.28 22.48 -11.50
CA VAL A 760 23.31 22.30 -12.59
C VAL A 760 23.80 23.00 -13.86
N LEU A 761 24.14 24.29 -13.78
CA LEU A 761 24.63 25.06 -14.92
C LEU A 761 25.89 24.45 -15.54
N LYS A 762 26.85 24.04 -14.71
CA LYS A 762 28.09 23.38 -15.15
C LYS A 762 27.77 22.11 -15.95
N THR A 763 26.90 21.26 -15.43
CA THR A 763 26.51 20.00 -16.08
C THR A 763 25.81 20.25 -17.41
N VAL A 764 24.89 21.22 -17.46
CA VAL A 764 24.18 21.59 -18.68
C VAL A 764 25.14 22.00 -19.79
N ARG A 765 26.16 22.81 -19.45
CA ARG A 765 27.20 23.26 -20.39
C ARG A 765 28.14 22.13 -20.82
N GLU A 766 28.63 21.33 -19.89
CA GLU A 766 29.61 20.27 -20.18
C GLU A 766 29.03 19.12 -21.00
N ARG A 767 27.73 18.82 -20.84
CA ARG A 767 27.08 17.66 -21.47
C ARG A 767 26.20 18.01 -22.67
N ASP A 768 26.02 19.30 -22.98
CA ASP A 768 25.11 19.85 -24.00
C ASP A 768 23.65 19.39 -23.77
N ILE A 769 23.16 19.62 -22.55
CA ILE A 769 21.80 19.25 -22.14
C ILE A 769 20.78 20.24 -22.76
N LYS A 770 19.66 19.71 -23.25
CA LYS A 770 18.55 20.52 -23.81
C LYS A 770 17.34 20.62 -22.89
N LEU A 771 17.22 19.71 -21.92
CA LEU A 771 16.11 19.65 -20.98
C LEU A 771 16.63 19.43 -19.55
N VAL A 772 16.20 20.27 -18.61
CA VAL A 772 16.54 20.17 -17.19
C VAL A 772 15.28 19.97 -16.37
N GLY A 773 15.23 18.93 -15.54
CA GLY A 773 14.19 18.69 -14.55
C GLY A 773 14.63 19.09 -13.15
N LEU A 774 13.86 19.95 -12.50
CA LEU A 774 14.07 20.38 -11.12
C LEU A 774 12.94 19.88 -10.23
N SER A 775 13.29 19.35 -9.06
CA SER A 775 12.34 18.83 -8.07
C SER A 775 12.49 19.53 -6.71
N ALA A 776 11.37 19.82 -6.04
CA ALA A 776 11.30 20.27 -4.65
C ALA A 776 10.09 19.67 -3.93
N LEU A 777 10.24 19.21 -2.69
CA LEU A 777 9.16 18.69 -1.86
C LEU A 777 8.78 19.66 -0.73
N MET A 778 9.72 20.45 -0.22
CA MET A 778 9.45 21.37 0.88
C MET A 778 9.10 22.77 0.38
N THR A 779 8.13 23.44 1.01
CA THR A 779 7.81 24.84 0.68
C THR A 779 9.01 25.78 0.90
N THR A 780 9.89 25.43 1.85
CA THR A 780 11.13 26.17 2.17
C THR A 780 12.17 26.16 1.04
N THR A 781 12.13 25.20 0.11
CA THR A 781 13.19 24.98 -0.89
C THR A 781 12.80 25.48 -2.28
N VAL A 782 11.54 25.87 -2.47
CA VAL A 782 11.02 26.35 -3.75
C VAL A 782 11.72 27.65 -4.22
N VAL A 783 12.23 28.47 -3.32
CA VAL A 783 13.01 29.67 -3.67
C VAL A 783 14.32 29.29 -4.39
N ALA A 784 15.00 28.22 -3.97
CA ALA A 784 16.22 27.74 -4.62
C ALA A 784 15.96 27.21 -6.04
N MET A 785 14.74 26.71 -6.28
CA MET A 785 14.29 26.33 -7.63
C MET A 785 14.24 27.54 -8.55
N GLU A 786 13.65 28.66 -8.10
CA GLU A 786 13.59 29.90 -8.87
C GLU A 786 15.00 30.46 -9.16
N GLU A 787 15.90 30.43 -8.19
CA GLU A 787 17.30 30.84 -8.38
C GLU A 787 18.00 30.02 -9.49
N THR A 788 17.75 28.71 -9.51
CA THR A 788 18.30 27.81 -10.54
C THR A 788 17.74 28.13 -11.93
N ILE A 789 16.43 28.37 -12.04
CA ILE A 789 15.77 28.72 -13.30
C ILE A 789 16.32 30.04 -13.87
N LYS A 790 16.39 31.08 -13.02
CA LYS A 790 16.92 32.39 -13.41
C LYS A 790 18.36 32.28 -13.92
N LEU A 791 19.20 31.48 -13.25
CA LEU A 791 20.57 31.23 -13.66
C LEU A 791 20.67 30.54 -15.02
N LEU A 792 19.91 29.47 -15.23
CA LEU A 792 19.93 28.71 -16.49
C LEU A 792 19.42 29.55 -17.67
N HIS A 793 18.33 30.30 -17.50
CA HIS A 793 17.84 31.19 -18.55
C HIS A 793 18.81 32.31 -18.92
N ALA A 794 19.57 32.84 -17.96
CA ALA A 794 20.58 33.86 -18.22
C ALA A 794 21.81 33.30 -18.97
N GLU A 795 22.25 32.10 -18.62
CA GLU A 795 23.56 31.57 -19.02
C GLU A 795 23.51 30.54 -20.16
N VAL A 796 22.35 29.91 -20.38
CA VAL A 796 22.09 28.86 -21.40
C VAL A 796 20.64 28.99 -21.95
N PRO A 797 20.29 30.07 -22.65
CA PRO A 797 18.89 30.41 -23.02
C PRO A 797 18.20 29.41 -23.98
N GLY A 798 18.92 28.43 -24.52
CA GLY A 798 18.35 27.37 -25.35
C GLY A 798 17.95 26.10 -24.58
N VAL A 799 18.17 26.04 -23.28
CA VAL A 799 17.73 24.92 -22.44
C VAL A 799 16.27 25.11 -22.04
N LYS A 800 15.50 24.02 -22.05
CA LYS A 800 14.15 23.96 -21.52
C LYS A 800 14.14 23.44 -20.10
N ILE A 801 13.28 23.99 -19.26
CA ILE A 801 13.21 23.66 -17.84
C ILE A 801 11.82 23.14 -17.48
N ILE A 802 11.79 21.92 -16.95
CA ILE A 802 10.60 21.30 -16.37
C ILE A 802 10.73 21.34 -14.85
N VAL A 803 9.65 21.72 -14.16
CA VAL A 803 9.59 21.71 -12.69
C VAL A 803 8.46 20.82 -12.20
N GLY A 804 8.67 20.19 -11.04
CA GLY A 804 7.66 19.38 -10.37
C GLY A 804 7.96 19.23 -8.88
N GLY A 805 7.03 18.63 -8.14
CA GLY A 805 7.14 18.49 -6.70
C GLY A 805 5.82 18.69 -5.96
N ALA A 806 5.68 18.09 -4.77
CA ALA A 806 4.40 18.05 -4.02
C ALA A 806 3.86 19.45 -3.63
N VAL A 807 4.74 20.45 -3.58
CA VAL A 807 4.40 21.83 -3.20
C VAL A 807 4.28 22.78 -4.40
N LEU A 808 4.43 22.27 -5.63
CA LEU A 808 4.39 23.08 -6.86
C LEU A 808 2.99 23.03 -7.48
N THR A 809 2.58 24.16 -8.08
CA THR A 809 1.36 24.27 -8.88
C THR A 809 1.68 24.80 -10.29
N PRO A 810 0.81 24.61 -11.29
CA PRO A 810 1.01 25.17 -12.63
C PRO A 810 1.20 26.70 -12.62
N GLU A 811 0.44 27.40 -11.79
CA GLU A 811 0.53 28.86 -11.63
C GLU A 811 1.88 29.26 -11.06
N TYR A 812 2.33 28.54 -10.04
CA TYR A 812 3.60 28.81 -9.37
C TYR A 812 4.80 28.54 -10.28
N ALA A 813 4.79 27.40 -10.99
CA ALA A 813 5.82 27.04 -11.98
C ALA A 813 6.00 28.15 -13.03
N LYS A 814 4.90 28.76 -13.47
CA LYS A 814 4.91 29.89 -14.38
C LYS A 814 5.48 31.17 -13.75
N GLN A 815 5.15 31.44 -12.49
CA GLN A 815 5.68 32.61 -11.76
C GLN A 815 7.21 32.57 -11.63
N ILE A 816 7.77 31.40 -11.28
CA ILE A 816 9.23 31.22 -11.17
C ILE A 816 9.94 31.10 -12.53
N GLY A 817 9.18 31.16 -13.63
CA GLY A 817 9.70 31.19 -14.98
C GLY A 817 10.10 29.84 -15.55
N ALA A 818 9.54 28.72 -15.09
CA ALA A 818 9.75 27.42 -15.75
C ALA A 818 9.09 27.37 -17.14
N ASP A 819 9.66 26.61 -18.08
CA ASP A 819 9.03 26.39 -19.40
C ASP A 819 7.82 25.44 -19.29
N TYR A 820 7.93 24.43 -18.43
CA TYR A 820 6.89 23.43 -18.23
C TYR A 820 6.71 23.10 -16.75
N TYR A 821 5.48 22.74 -16.39
CA TYR A 821 5.13 22.09 -15.14
C TYR A 821 4.78 20.63 -15.42
N ALA A 822 5.35 19.71 -14.65
CA ALA A 822 4.97 18.31 -14.66
C ALA A 822 4.35 17.96 -13.31
N LYS A 823 3.05 17.63 -13.32
CA LYS A 823 2.32 17.21 -12.13
C LYS A 823 2.78 15.85 -11.63
N ASP A 824 3.28 14.99 -12.52
CA ASP A 824 3.74 13.65 -12.24
C ASP A 824 4.91 13.23 -13.15
N ALA A 825 5.45 12.05 -12.86
CA ALA A 825 6.61 11.53 -13.59
C ALA A 825 6.27 11.08 -15.02
N ALA A 826 5.02 10.71 -15.32
CA ALA A 826 4.59 10.35 -16.67
C ALA A 826 4.46 11.60 -17.56
N GLU A 827 3.97 12.72 -17.03
CA GLU A 827 3.95 14.01 -17.70
C GLU A 827 5.35 14.52 -18.03
N SER A 828 6.33 14.28 -17.16
CA SER A 828 7.74 14.58 -17.45
C SER A 828 8.25 13.86 -18.70
N ALA A 829 7.84 12.60 -18.93
CA ALA A 829 8.19 11.84 -20.12
C ALA A 829 7.50 12.39 -21.39
N ARG A 830 6.22 12.78 -21.29
CA ARG A 830 5.47 13.43 -22.38
C ARG A 830 6.11 14.76 -22.80
N ILE A 831 6.50 15.59 -21.83
CA ILE A 831 7.18 16.86 -22.09
C ILE A 831 8.54 16.60 -22.75
N ALA A 832 9.29 15.58 -22.30
CA ALA A 832 10.55 15.22 -22.96
C ALA A 832 10.32 14.81 -24.42
N GLU A 833 9.26 14.09 -24.73
CA GLU A 833 8.90 13.75 -26.11
C GLU A 833 8.55 15.00 -26.94
N GLU A 834 7.82 15.96 -26.38
CA GLU A 834 7.53 17.23 -27.04
C GLU A 834 8.81 18.04 -27.35
N VAL A 835 9.76 18.08 -26.40
CA VAL A 835 11.00 18.87 -26.54
C VAL A 835 11.98 18.23 -27.52
N PHE A 836 12.12 16.91 -27.52
CA PHE A 836 13.07 16.19 -28.39
C PHE A 836 12.45 15.70 -29.71
N GLY A 837 11.11 15.70 -29.83
CA GLY A 837 10.39 15.35 -31.06
C GLY A 837 10.30 16.48 -32.09
N GLN A 838 10.82 17.68 -31.76
CA GLN A 838 10.84 18.86 -32.63
C GLN A 838 12.10 18.98 -33.49
#